data_AF-A0A972EA20-F1
#
_entry.id   AF-A0A972EA20-F1
#
_cell.length_a   1.000
_cell.length_b   1.000
_cell.length_c   1.000
_cell.angle_alpha   90.00
_cell.angle_beta   90.00
_cell.angle_gamma   90.00
#
_symmetry.space_group_name_H-M   'P 1'
#
loop_
_entity.id
_entity.type
_entity.pdbx_description
1 polymer ?
#
loop_
_entity_poly.entity_id
_entity_poly.type
_entity_poly.pdbx_seq_one_letter_code
_entity_poly.pdbx_strand_id
1 'polypeptide(L)'
;MSYATDHLSAGEREDIAKYCFQVTEKRGDELHGLCPFHAEKQPSFSYNAVKDACNCFSCGAKGDLISLWGTANGYSDNAEAFKAFRDRYCPGDTSPPPKQDKPKAKPKAAKKDDDVTRIIPEEEWRRLPVLPDAWRRRCREKFSWSDAAMTALDLRLWVSSGGEERIAIPIRRDDGALVNVRLYRPGADENKVKSWARGFGKSKLFPAPAQWKKGPILLCEGEKDTITAISHGFNAVTQTAGCNSWDDKFNRFFDGREVVIAYDADEKGLQGAHRVAGKLAGVASVRMLQWPDVMGMADDHGQDLTDYFASHGGTTQGLSDLIGSAAQVDKPSPRAAAIPENVKRFFGGGRGTQFKPRLVADEIISWRRLIHDPKAGVMYTWNDASWEEYDQANIRRQVLTMLGIEGTTPRVTDVLGIVRDLSIMPHGRALNDRTGIIPLQNGMFSVDTGSVIDHDPDNLNTYTLDISLDLQGDLPDCPAWKAFLLESVVDPETIRELQKFFGLCYTRETRYEKALFLIGPGGDGKGTILKILQSLLGEINISNVTLSGILDQFHRVMIRDKLLNVATEVDSSLLQSDIFKTIVSGEPVTAAYKHRDAFNFTPVCKLAFSANKHPTMQDTSEGLYRRLLLIEMDKKFVASGRADLYLYDKLIQEKAGIFLWGLRGLQLLRQEGFRASPFMDDCLDRFKLLNNPVLSFVQVHVAEDPQGWICNMEVYRKYAQFCTKRGYKALGESRFGIELRKCCPSARTKRATTGARRWGYEGISLVDDYGD
;
A
#
# COMPACT_ATOMS: atom_id res chain seq x y z
N MET A 1 -0.27 -22.03 -20.46
CA MET A 1 0.54 -22.32 -21.66
C MET A 1 0.35 -21.13 -22.57
N SER A 2 1.43 -20.63 -23.17
CA SER A 2 1.36 -19.45 -24.03
C SER A 2 1.01 -19.89 -25.45
N TYR A 3 0.38 -19.01 -26.23
CA TYR A 3 -0.02 -19.34 -27.59
C TYR A 3 1.15 -19.81 -28.47
N ALA A 4 2.35 -19.25 -28.29
CA ALA A 4 3.52 -19.68 -29.03
C ALA A 4 4.05 -21.07 -28.56
N THR A 5 3.79 -21.50 -27.32
CA THR A 5 4.13 -22.87 -26.89
C THR A 5 3.30 -23.93 -27.61
N ASP A 6 2.08 -23.56 -28.00
CA ASP A 6 1.11 -24.48 -28.59
C ASP A 6 1.27 -24.61 -30.12
N HIS A 7 1.93 -23.63 -30.77
CA HIS A 7 2.02 -23.55 -32.24
C HIS A 7 3.45 -23.52 -32.79
N LEU A 8 4.47 -23.26 -31.95
CA LEU A 8 5.87 -23.17 -32.38
C LEU A 8 6.77 -24.07 -31.52
N SER A 9 7.72 -24.72 -32.18
CA SER A 9 8.78 -25.46 -31.48
C SER A 9 9.65 -24.51 -30.65
N ALA A 10 10.36 -25.05 -29.64
CA ALA A 10 11.27 -24.25 -28.83
C ALA A 10 12.39 -23.60 -29.67
N GLY A 11 12.85 -24.26 -30.74
CA GLY A 11 13.84 -23.72 -31.67
C GLY A 11 13.31 -22.52 -32.46
N GLU A 12 12.09 -22.61 -33.01
CA GLU A 12 11.45 -21.50 -33.73
C GLU A 12 11.21 -20.30 -32.82
N ARG A 13 10.81 -20.53 -31.56
CA ARG A 13 10.63 -19.47 -30.56
C ARG A 13 11.95 -18.78 -30.20
N GLU A 14 13.02 -19.55 -30.06
CA GLU A 14 14.36 -19.01 -29.80
C GLU A 14 14.83 -18.11 -30.96
N ASP A 15 14.62 -18.55 -32.21
CA ASP A 15 15.03 -17.78 -33.38
C ASP A 15 14.24 -16.48 -33.52
N ILE A 16 12.92 -16.52 -33.31
CA ILE A 16 12.09 -15.31 -33.29
C ILE A 16 12.55 -14.35 -32.17
N ALA A 17 12.84 -14.87 -30.97
CA ALA A 17 13.29 -14.04 -29.86
C ALA A 17 14.63 -13.32 -30.14
N LYS A 18 15.56 -13.95 -30.86
CA LYS A 18 16.83 -13.32 -31.29
C LYS A 18 16.62 -12.15 -32.24
N TYR A 19 15.50 -12.10 -32.96
CA TYR A 19 15.11 -10.94 -33.77
C TYR A 19 14.44 -9.83 -32.95
N CYS A 20 13.90 -10.14 -31.77
CA CYS A 20 13.16 -9.18 -30.95
C CYS A 20 14.05 -8.33 -30.03
N PHE A 21 15.23 -8.82 -29.65
CA PHE A 21 16.16 -8.08 -28.79
C PHE A 21 17.61 -8.49 -29.01
N GLN A 22 18.54 -7.61 -28.62
CA GLN A 22 19.98 -7.85 -28.80
C GLN A 22 20.49 -8.85 -27.74
N VAL A 23 20.61 -10.11 -28.13
CA VAL A 23 21.17 -11.18 -27.30
C VAL A 23 22.67 -11.01 -27.15
N THR A 24 23.16 -10.97 -25.91
CA THR A 24 24.58 -10.90 -25.58
C THR A 24 25.15 -12.24 -25.12
N GLU A 25 24.33 -13.10 -24.52
CA GLU A 25 24.76 -14.40 -23.99
C GLU A 25 23.60 -15.40 -23.98
N LYS A 26 23.87 -16.70 -24.16
CA LYS A 26 22.91 -17.79 -23.94
C LYS A 26 23.36 -18.66 -22.76
N ARG A 27 22.49 -18.86 -21.78
CA ARG A 27 22.74 -19.68 -20.58
C ARG A 27 21.68 -20.78 -20.48
N GLY A 28 22.05 -22.00 -20.85
CA GLY A 28 21.08 -23.11 -20.94
C GLY A 28 19.96 -22.79 -21.93
N ASP A 29 18.71 -22.87 -21.46
CA ASP A 29 17.50 -22.57 -22.24
C ASP A 29 17.10 -21.08 -22.24
N GLU A 30 17.95 -20.19 -21.70
CA GLU A 30 17.68 -18.75 -21.59
C GLU A 30 18.61 -17.90 -22.47
N LEU A 31 18.03 -17.00 -23.25
CA LEU A 31 18.71 -15.94 -23.96
C LEU A 31 18.77 -14.70 -23.07
N HIS A 32 19.95 -14.09 -22.91
CA HIS A 32 20.16 -12.86 -22.14
C HIS A 32 20.63 -11.72 -23.02
N GLY A 33 20.18 -10.50 -22.75
CA GLY A 33 20.49 -9.33 -23.58
C GLY A 33 19.96 -8.01 -23.04
N LEU A 34 20.03 -6.97 -23.87
CA LEU A 34 19.45 -5.66 -23.57
C LEU A 34 17.92 -5.74 -23.64
N CYS A 35 17.25 -5.06 -22.71
CA CYS A 35 15.80 -5.06 -22.63
C CYS A 35 15.16 -4.27 -23.77
N PRO A 36 14.18 -4.84 -24.49
CA PRO A 36 13.44 -4.13 -25.53
C PRO A 36 12.32 -3.23 -24.96
N PHE A 37 11.99 -3.38 -23.67
CA PHE A 37 10.92 -2.63 -23.01
C PHE A 37 11.40 -1.30 -22.38
N HIS A 38 12.72 -1.10 -22.21
CA HIS A 38 13.28 0.15 -21.72
C HIS A 38 14.73 0.33 -22.21
N ALA A 39 15.17 1.58 -22.34
CA ALA A 39 16.53 1.88 -22.78
C ALA A 39 17.55 1.64 -21.65
N GLU A 40 18.53 0.77 -21.90
CA GLU A 40 19.62 0.48 -20.96
C GLU A 40 20.94 0.20 -21.70
N LYS A 41 22.07 0.31 -20.98
CA LYS A 41 23.42 0.02 -21.51
C LYS A 41 23.99 -1.32 -21.04
N GLN A 42 23.40 -1.93 -20.02
CA GLN A 42 23.85 -3.21 -19.47
C GLN A 42 22.76 -4.27 -19.65
N PRO A 43 23.09 -5.53 -20.02
CA PRO A 43 22.08 -6.58 -20.23
C PRO A 43 21.34 -6.93 -18.94
N SER A 44 20.02 -6.72 -18.90
CA SER A 44 19.19 -7.11 -17.75
C SER A 44 17.96 -7.94 -18.14
N PHE A 45 17.82 -8.30 -19.41
CA PHE A 45 16.66 -9.01 -19.94
C PHE A 45 16.99 -10.48 -20.22
N SER A 46 16.05 -11.38 -19.93
CA SER A 46 16.12 -12.78 -20.31
C SER A 46 14.83 -13.28 -20.97
N TYR A 47 14.97 -14.25 -21.88
CA TYR A 47 13.85 -15.00 -22.48
C TYR A 47 14.15 -16.50 -22.47
N ASN A 48 13.21 -17.30 -21.96
CA ASN A 48 13.30 -18.76 -21.92
C ASN A 48 12.42 -19.38 -23.03
N ALA A 49 13.04 -19.99 -24.03
CA ALA A 49 12.33 -20.52 -25.20
C ALA A 49 11.50 -21.77 -24.90
N VAL A 50 11.84 -22.54 -23.86
CA VAL A 50 11.07 -23.72 -23.44
C VAL A 50 9.79 -23.30 -22.71
N LYS A 51 9.92 -22.39 -21.74
CA LYS A 51 8.82 -21.92 -20.88
C LYS A 51 7.99 -20.81 -21.52
N ASP A 52 8.48 -20.22 -22.60
CA ASP A 52 7.93 -19.04 -23.26
C ASP A 52 7.64 -17.89 -22.31
N ALA A 53 8.71 -17.46 -21.64
CA ALA A 53 8.63 -16.41 -20.63
C ALA A 53 9.83 -15.47 -20.77
N CYS A 54 9.56 -14.16 -20.79
CA CYS A 54 10.58 -13.13 -20.68
C CYS A 54 10.51 -12.38 -19.35
N ASN A 55 11.66 -11.94 -18.85
CA ASN A 55 11.77 -11.16 -17.63
C ASN A 55 12.92 -10.15 -17.72
N CYS A 56 12.67 -8.90 -17.30
CA CYS A 56 13.70 -7.90 -17.11
C CYS A 56 13.97 -7.71 -15.61
N PHE A 57 15.22 -7.87 -15.19
CA PHE A 57 15.62 -7.68 -13.80
C PHE A 57 15.77 -6.21 -13.39
N SER A 58 15.90 -5.29 -14.36
CA SER A 58 15.98 -3.85 -14.11
C SER A 58 14.62 -3.15 -14.07
N CYS A 59 13.80 -3.29 -15.13
CA CYS A 59 12.49 -2.61 -15.20
C CYS A 59 11.30 -3.47 -14.74
N GLY A 60 11.52 -4.75 -14.45
CA GLY A 60 10.48 -5.67 -14.00
C GLY A 60 9.50 -6.13 -15.08
N ALA A 61 9.73 -5.79 -16.36
CA ALA A 61 8.91 -6.25 -17.47
C ALA A 61 8.85 -7.78 -17.53
N LYS A 62 7.65 -8.33 -17.66
CA LYS A 62 7.38 -9.77 -17.76
C LYS A 62 6.40 -10.03 -18.87
N GLY A 63 6.56 -11.14 -19.57
CA GLY A 63 5.71 -11.49 -20.71
C GLY A 63 6.09 -12.82 -21.34
N ASP A 64 5.56 -13.06 -22.53
CA ASP A 64 5.87 -14.18 -23.42
C ASP A 64 6.41 -13.69 -24.77
N LEU A 65 6.69 -14.60 -25.71
CA LEU A 65 7.24 -14.26 -27.01
C LEU A 65 6.39 -13.25 -27.79
N ILE A 66 5.06 -13.29 -27.65
CA ILE A 66 4.16 -12.42 -28.39
C ILE A 66 4.24 -11.00 -27.85
N SER A 67 4.27 -10.84 -26.53
CA SER A 67 4.48 -9.52 -25.92
C SER A 67 5.85 -8.93 -26.27
N LEU A 68 6.89 -9.78 -26.26
CA LEU A 68 8.25 -9.43 -26.66
C LEU A 68 8.31 -9.00 -28.13
N TRP A 69 7.72 -9.78 -29.03
CA TRP A 69 7.67 -9.48 -30.46
C TRP A 69 6.83 -8.23 -30.75
N GLY A 70 5.70 -8.07 -30.07
CA GLY A 70 4.83 -6.90 -30.19
C GLY A 70 5.57 -5.60 -29.86
N THR A 71 6.26 -5.57 -28.71
CA THR A 71 7.07 -4.41 -28.31
C THR A 71 8.23 -4.15 -29.28
N ALA A 72 8.95 -5.20 -29.70
CA ALA A 72 10.05 -5.06 -30.66
C ALA A 72 9.59 -4.50 -32.03
N ASN A 73 8.34 -4.76 -32.42
CA ASN A 73 7.75 -4.30 -33.67
C ASN A 73 6.86 -3.04 -33.51
N GLY A 74 6.89 -2.38 -32.34
CA GLY A 74 6.23 -1.09 -32.12
C GLY A 74 4.71 -1.15 -31.90
N TYR A 75 4.15 -2.32 -31.58
CA TYR A 75 2.72 -2.44 -31.28
C TYR A 75 2.44 -2.01 -29.82
N SER A 76 1.51 -1.08 -29.64
CA SER A 76 1.03 -0.63 -28.33
C SER A 76 -0.18 -1.39 -27.81
N ASP A 77 -0.91 -2.11 -28.68
CA ASP A 77 -2.01 -3.01 -28.33
C ASP A 77 -1.60 -4.47 -28.51
N ASN A 78 -1.72 -5.26 -27.45
CA ASN A 78 -1.37 -6.67 -27.44
C ASN A 78 -2.33 -7.54 -28.28
N ALA A 79 -3.57 -7.11 -28.52
CA ALA A 79 -4.49 -7.81 -29.40
C ALA A 79 -4.09 -7.65 -30.88
N GLU A 80 -3.63 -6.46 -31.26
CA GLU A 80 -3.09 -6.18 -32.59
C GLU A 80 -1.75 -6.87 -32.81
N ALA A 81 -0.86 -6.82 -31.81
CA ALA A 81 0.42 -7.54 -31.82
C ALA A 81 0.21 -9.05 -31.99
N PHE A 82 -0.76 -9.63 -31.27
CA PHE A 82 -1.11 -11.04 -31.38
C PHE A 82 -1.60 -11.39 -32.78
N LYS A 83 -2.52 -10.61 -33.34
CA LYS A 83 -3.05 -10.85 -34.69
C LYS A 83 -1.94 -10.79 -35.73
N ALA A 84 -1.08 -9.78 -35.67
CA ALA A 84 0.06 -9.63 -36.57
C ALA A 84 1.11 -10.74 -36.40
N PHE A 85 1.38 -11.17 -35.16
CA PHE A 85 2.28 -12.29 -34.87
C PHE A 85 1.74 -13.60 -35.46
N ARG A 86 0.47 -13.91 -35.18
CA ARG A 86 -0.20 -15.11 -35.70
C ARG A 86 -0.20 -15.14 -37.22
N ASP A 87 -0.64 -14.05 -37.85
CA ASP A 87 -0.75 -13.99 -39.31
C ASP A 87 0.64 -14.16 -39.99
N ARG A 88 1.73 -13.83 -39.29
CA ARG A 88 3.10 -13.96 -39.77
C ARG A 88 3.73 -15.33 -39.52
N TYR A 89 3.57 -15.91 -38.32
CA TYR A 89 4.29 -17.12 -37.92
C TYR A 89 3.41 -18.37 -37.82
N CYS A 90 2.08 -18.21 -37.83
CA CYS A 90 1.10 -19.29 -37.77
C CYS A 90 0.02 -19.09 -38.86
N PRO A 91 0.40 -19.01 -40.16
CA PRO A 91 -0.55 -18.70 -41.23
C PRO A 91 -1.64 -19.78 -41.34
N GLY A 92 -2.90 -19.34 -41.30
CA GLY A 92 -4.08 -20.22 -41.38
C GLY A 92 -4.79 -20.47 -40.05
N ASP A 93 -4.22 -20.06 -38.91
CA ASP A 93 -4.91 -20.11 -37.62
C ASP A 93 -5.86 -18.90 -37.46
N THR A 94 -7.11 -19.18 -37.07
CA THR A 94 -8.16 -18.17 -36.81
C THR A 94 -8.40 -17.90 -35.32
N SER A 95 -7.58 -18.48 -34.43
CA SER A 95 -7.74 -18.35 -32.98
C SER A 95 -7.77 -16.90 -32.52
N PRO A 96 -8.73 -16.50 -31.65
CA PRO A 96 -8.80 -15.15 -31.12
C PRO A 96 -7.65 -14.88 -30.13
N PRO A 97 -7.24 -13.61 -29.92
CA PRO A 97 -6.17 -13.27 -28.99
C PRO A 97 -6.44 -13.79 -27.56
N PRO A 98 -5.43 -14.38 -26.89
CA PRO A 98 -5.56 -14.84 -25.52
C PRO A 98 -5.83 -13.65 -24.60
N LYS A 99 -6.80 -13.80 -23.68
CA LYS A 99 -7.13 -12.74 -22.71
C LYS A 99 -5.94 -12.51 -21.79
N GLN A 100 -5.36 -11.31 -21.79
CA GLN A 100 -4.27 -10.95 -20.88
C GLN A 100 -4.75 -10.85 -19.43
N ASP A 101 -4.14 -11.62 -18.53
CA ASP A 101 -4.29 -11.48 -17.09
C ASP A 101 -3.54 -10.23 -16.61
N LYS A 102 -4.27 -9.15 -16.30
CA LYS A 102 -3.75 -8.08 -15.43
C LYS A 102 -3.75 -8.58 -13.98
N PRO A 103 -2.72 -8.30 -13.16
CA PRO A 103 -2.81 -8.56 -11.72
C PRO A 103 -3.86 -7.61 -11.12
N LYS A 104 -5.05 -8.14 -10.83
CA LYS A 104 -6.12 -7.41 -10.14
C LYS A 104 -6.17 -7.82 -8.67
N ALA A 105 -6.03 -6.84 -7.77
CA ALA A 105 -6.70 -6.89 -6.47
C ALA A 105 -8.20 -7.10 -6.74
N LYS A 106 -8.80 -8.15 -6.15
CA LYS A 106 -10.15 -8.65 -6.49
C LYS A 106 -11.24 -7.58 -6.32
N PRO A 107 -12.04 -7.31 -7.37
CA PRO A 107 -13.46 -7.03 -7.20
C PRO A 107 -14.28 -8.16 -7.83
N LYS A 108 -15.38 -8.51 -7.16
CA LYS A 108 -16.32 -9.57 -7.55
C LYS A 108 -16.88 -9.31 -8.95
N ALA A 109 -16.58 -10.19 -9.89
CA ALA A 109 -17.27 -10.22 -11.18
C ALA A 109 -18.62 -10.95 -11.03
N ALA A 110 -19.67 -10.34 -11.55
CA ALA A 110 -20.96 -10.97 -11.78
C ALA A 110 -20.78 -12.24 -12.63
N LYS A 111 -21.43 -13.34 -12.21
CA LYS A 111 -21.40 -14.65 -12.86
C LYS A 111 -21.96 -14.54 -14.29
N LYS A 112 -21.15 -14.88 -15.30
CA LYS A 112 -21.67 -15.48 -16.54
C LYS A 112 -21.85 -16.98 -16.29
N ASP A 113 -23.04 -17.49 -16.61
CA ASP A 113 -23.39 -18.90 -16.56
C ASP A 113 -22.58 -19.71 -17.59
N ASP A 114 -21.51 -20.36 -17.13
CA ASP A 114 -20.85 -21.46 -17.85
C ASP A 114 -21.23 -22.79 -17.18
N ASP A 115 -22.38 -23.36 -17.56
CA ASP A 115 -22.85 -24.68 -17.08
C ASP A 115 -22.46 -25.85 -18.00
N VAL A 116 -21.48 -25.71 -18.89
CA VAL A 116 -21.08 -26.80 -19.79
C VAL A 116 -19.55 -26.87 -19.92
N THR A 117 -18.94 -28.00 -19.50
CA THR A 117 -17.94 -28.80 -20.29
C THR A 117 -17.08 -29.78 -19.48
N ARG A 118 -17.02 -29.73 -18.14
CA ARG A 118 -16.16 -30.69 -17.40
C ARG A 118 -16.92 -31.97 -17.03
N ILE A 119 -16.86 -32.94 -17.93
CA ILE A 119 -17.34 -34.31 -17.71
C ILE A 119 -16.12 -35.18 -17.40
N ILE A 120 -16.23 -36.01 -16.37
CA ILE A 120 -15.23 -37.04 -16.04
C ILE A 120 -15.59 -38.28 -16.88
N PRO A 121 -14.66 -38.84 -17.68
CA PRO A 121 -14.92 -40.04 -18.45
C PRO A 121 -15.35 -41.20 -17.52
N GLU A 122 -16.41 -41.92 -17.91
CA GLU A 122 -16.96 -43.01 -17.09
C GLU A 122 -15.95 -44.13 -16.84
N GLU A 123 -14.97 -44.30 -17.74
CA GLU A 123 -13.86 -45.23 -17.57
C GLU A 123 -12.97 -44.90 -16.37
N GLU A 124 -12.70 -43.62 -16.11
CA GLU A 124 -11.92 -43.20 -14.94
C GLU A 124 -12.64 -43.54 -13.64
N TRP A 125 -13.97 -43.45 -13.65
CA TRP A 125 -14.79 -43.87 -12.53
C TRP A 125 -14.79 -45.38 -12.34
N ARG A 126 -14.90 -46.13 -13.44
CA ARG A 126 -14.90 -47.59 -13.43
C ARG A 126 -13.58 -48.20 -12.96
N ARG A 127 -12.45 -47.49 -13.11
CA ARG A 127 -11.14 -47.89 -12.60
C ARG A 127 -11.04 -47.89 -11.08
N LEU A 128 -11.88 -47.10 -10.38
CA LEU A 128 -11.91 -47.13 -8.93
C LEU A 128 -12.56 -48.44 -8.45
N PRO A 129 -11.95 -49.15 -7.50
CA PRO A 129 -12.52 -50.38 -6.96
C PRO A 129 -13.87 -50.09 -6.27
N VAL A 130 -14.81 -51.03 -6.41
CA VAL A 130 -16.02 -51.05 -5.58
C VAL A 130 -15.60 -51.09 -4.11
N LEU A 131 -16.38 -50.45 -3.23
CA LEU A 131 -16.10 -50.46 -1.79
C LEU A 131 -15.89 -51.90 -1.29
N PRO A 132 -14.70 -52.23 -0.74
CA PRO A 132 -14.42 -53.54 -0.17
C PRO A 132 -15.32 -53.87 1.03
N ASP A 133 -15.47 -55.15 1.35
CA ASP A 133 -16.35 -55.61 2.44
C ASP A 133 -16.00 -55.00 3.81
N ALA A 134 -14.71 -54.77 4.07
CA ALA A 134 -14.25 -54.10 5.27
C ALA A 134 -14.77 -52.65 5.36
N TRP A 135 -14.76 -51.93 4.24
CA TRP A 135 -15.29 -50.56 4.14
C TRP A 135 -16.82 -50.55 4.22
N ARG A 136 -17.50 -51.49 3.56
CA ARG A 136 -18.97 -51.64 3.66
C ARG A 136 -19.42 -51.92 5.08
N ARG A 137 -18.72 -52.81 5.79
CA ARG A 137 -18.95 -53.09 7.21
C ARG A 137 -18.80 -51.84 8.06
N ARG A 138 -17.70 -51.10 7.87
CA ARG A 138 -17.45 -49.83 8.58
C ARG A 138 -18.55 -48.79 8.32
N CYS A 139 -19.05 -48.69 7.09
CA CYS A 139 -20.13 -47.76 6.76
C CYS A 139 -21.47 -48.14 7.40
N ARG A 140 -21.78 -49.44 7.48
CA ARG A 140 -22.96 -49.95 8.20
C ARG A 140 -22.87 -49.62 9.69
N GLU A 141 -21.74 -49.95 10.33
CA GLU A 141 -21.57 -49.80 11.77
C GLU A 141 -21.48 -48.34 12.22
N LYS A 142 -20.80 -47.48 11.44
CA LYS A 142 -20.52 -46.10 11.85
C LYS A 142 -21.53 -45.06 11.35
N PHE A 143 -22.15 -45.30 10.20
CA PHE A 143 -23.00 -44.30 9.52
C PHE A 143 -24.40 -44.79 9.19
N SER A 144 -24.72 -46.04 9.55
CA SER A 144 -25.98 -46.72 9.19
C SER A 144 -26.23 -46.79 7.69
N TRP A 145 -25.17 -46.88 6.87
CA TRP A 145 -25.30 -46.97 5.41
C TRP A 145 -25.59 -48.40 4.96
N SER A 146 -26.70 -48.64 4.25
CA SER A 146 -27.08 -49.97 3.79
C SER A 146 -26.31 -50.37 2.53
N ASP A 147 -26.05 -51.67 2.35
CA ASP A 147 -25.39 -52.18 1.13
C ASP A 147 -26.18 -51.85 -0.14
N ALA A 148 -27.51 -51.84 -0.03
CA ALA A 148 -28.40 -51.45 -1.12
C ALA A 148 -28.16 -49.99 -1.52
N ALA A 149 -28.07 -49.05 -0.57
CA ALA A 149 -27.81 -47.64 -0.85
C ALA A 149 -26.41 -47.40 -1.40
N MET A 150 -25.37 -47.99 -0.78
CA MET A 150 -24.00 -47.87 -1.27
C MET A 150 -23.84 -48.39 -2.70
N THR A 151 -24.56 -49.46 -3.05
CA THR A 151 -24.56 -50.02 -4.40
C THR A 151 -25.39 -49.19 -5.37
N ALA A 152 -26.57 -48.71 -4.96
CA ALA A 152 -27.42 -47.88 -5.80
C ALA A 152 -26.79 -46.52 -6.14
N LEU A 153 -25.99 -45.97 -5.22
CA LEU A 153 -25.22 -44.73 -5.42
C LEU A 153 -23.85 -44.97 -6.05
N ASP A 154 -23.51 -46.23 -6.36
CA ASP A 154 -22.24 -46.67 -6.93
C ASP A 154 -21.04 -46.12 -6.15
N LEU A 155 -21.06 -46.18 -4.82
CA LEU A 155 -19.95 -45.68 -4.00
C LEU A 155 -18.70 -46.55 -4.18
N ARG A 156 -17.54 -45.89 -4.31
CA ARG A 156 -16.25 -46.54 -4.61
C ARG A 156 -15.17 -46.19 -3.61
N LEU A 157 -14.09 -46.95 -3.62
CA LEU A 157 -12.89 -46.65 -2.85
C LEU A 157 -11.89 -45.90 -3.73
N TRP A 158 -11.43 -44.75 -3.25
CA TRP A 158 -10.33 -44.01 -3.85
C TRP A 158 -9.09 -44.12 -2.95
N VAL A 159 -7.93 -44.38 -3.55
CA VAL A 159 -6.65 -44.49 -2.85
C VAL A 159 -5.67 -43.50 -3.46
N SER A 160 -5.07 -42.65 -2.64
CA SER A 160 -4.06 -41.70 -3.09
C SER A 160 -2.72 -42.40 -3.40
N SER A 161 -1.84 -41.72 -4.13
CA SER A 161 -0.47 -42.20 -4.36
C SER A 161 0.35 -42.40 -3.07
N GLY A 162 -0.07 -41.78 -1.96
CA GLY A 162 0.52 -41.94 -0.63
C GLY A 162 -0.23 -42.96 0.26
N GLY A 163 -1.16 -43.75 -0.29
CA GLY A 163 -1.91 -44.77 0.45
C GLY A 163 -3.10 -44.24 1.27
N GLU A 164 -3.52 -43.00 1.07
CA GLU A 164 -4.71 -42.45 1.75
C GLU A 164 -5.99 -42.98 1.11
N GLU A 165 -6.82 -43.65 1.91
CA GLU A 165 -8.12 -44.19 1.48
C GLU A 165 -9.28 -43.21 1.76
N ARG A 166 -10.14 -42.99 0.76
CA ARG A 166 -11.35 -42.16 0.85
C ARG A 166 -12.52 -42.84 0.16
N ILE A 167 -13.73 -42.60 0.66
CA ILE A 167 -14.97 -43.00 -0.01
C ILE A 167 -15.23 -41.99 -1.13
N ALA A 168 -15.28 -42.48 -2.36
CA ALA A 168 -15.59 -41.69 -3.53
C ALA A 168 -17.10 -41.72 -3.80
N ILE A 169 -17.71 -40.53 -3.85
CA ILE A 169 -19.13 -40.31 -4.09
C ILE A 169 -19.27 -39.66 -5.48
N PRO A 170 -19.96 -40.30 -6.44
CA PRO A 170 -20.12 -39.76 -7.78
C PRO A 170 -21.18 -38.66 -7.80
N ILE A 171 -20.84 -37.50 -8.35
CA ILE A 171 -21.78 -36.40 -8.56
C ILE A 171 -22.11 -36.35 -10.04
N ARG A 172 -23.36 -36.66 -10.37
CA ARG A 172 -23.85 -36.77 -11.74
C ARG A 172 -24.77 -35.61 -12.08
N ARG A 173 -24.83 -35.27 -13.37
CA ARG A 173 -25.86 -34.40 -13.95
C ARG A 173 -27.10 -35.24 -14.26
N ASP A 174 -28.23 -34.58 -14.55
CA ASP A 174 -29.51 -35.21 -14.86
C ASP A 174 -29.46 -36.17 -16.06
N ASP A 175 -28.53 -35.96 -17.00
CA ASP A 175 -28.30 -36.86 -18.14
C ASP A 175 -27.38 -38.05 -17.82
N GLY A 176 -27.01 -38.22 -16.55
CA GLY A 176 -26.16 -39.30 -16.06
C GLY A 176 -24.65 -39.04 -16.17
N ALA A 177 -24.24 -37.94 -16.81
CA ALA A 177 -22.82 -37.62 -16.97
C ALA A 177 -22.15 -37.35 -15.62
N LEU A 178 -20.99 -37.97 -15.38
CA LEU A 178 -20.19 -37.73 -14.18
C LEU A 178 -19.53 -36.36 -14.26
N VAL A 179 -19.86 -35.47 -13.33
CA VAL A 179 -19.41 -34.06 -13.36
C VAL A 179 -18.60 -33.65 -12.15
N ASN A 180 -18.51 -34.50 -11.11
CA ASN A 180 -17.56 -34.38 -10.01
C ASN A 180 -17.45 -35.72 -9.27
N VAL A 181 -16.38 -35.90 -8.51
CA VAL A 181 -16.23 -36.98 -7.54
C VAL A 181 -15.87 -36.35 -6.20
N ARG A 182 -16.70 -36.62 -5.18
CA ARG A 182 -16.49 -36.11 -3.81
C ARG A 182 -15.80 -37.20 -2.99
N LEU A 183 -14.61 -36.88 -2.50
CA LEU A 183 -13.74 -37.79 -1.75
C LEU A 183 -13.91 -37.52 -0.25
N TYR A 184 -14.74 -38.35 0.38
CA TYR A 184 -15.03 -38.29 1.81
C TYR A 184 -14.04 -39.13 2.62
N ARG A 185 -13.47 -38.53 3.68
CA ARG A 185 -12.59 -39.21 4.65
C ARG A 185 -13.29 -39.31 6.00
N PRO A 186 -13.77 -40.50 6.39
CA PRO A 186 -14.32 -40.77 7.71
C PRO A 186 -13.38 -40.40 8.88
N GLY A 187 -13.83 -39.49 9.76
CA GLY A 187 -13.14 -39.14 11.01
C GLY A 187 -11.97 -38.17 10.88
N ALA A 188 -11.91 -37.36 9.81
CA ALA A 188 -10.95 -36.27 9.70
C ALA A 188 -11.59 -34.92 10.09
N ASP A 189 -10.90 -34.14 10.93
CA ASP A 189 -11.35 -32.82 11.40
C ASP A 189 -11.19 -31.75 10.31
N GLU A 190 -10.09 -31.81 9.56
CA GLU A 190 -9.85 -30.96 8.39
C GLU A 190 -9.93 -31.75 7.09
N ASN A 191 -10.35 -31.09 6.01
CA ASN A 191 -10.39 -31.68 4.67
C ASN A 191 -11.26 -32.96 4.58
N LYS A 192 -12.32 -33.01 5.38
CA LYS A 192 -13.30 -34.10 5.50
C LYS A 192 -13.87 -34.53 4.15
N VAL A 193 -14.18 -33.56 3.27
CA VAL A 193 -14.59 -33.82 1.88
C VAL A 193 -13.76 -32.97 0.93
N LYS A 194 -13.15 -33.60 -0.08
CA LYS A 194 -12.44 -32.92 -1.17
C LYS A 194 -13.12 -33.20 -2.51
N SER A 195 -13.04 -32.28 -3.46
CA SER A 195 -13.33 -32.62 -4.86
C SER A 195 -12.10 -33.30 -5.46
N TRP A 196 -12.32 -34.33 -6.26
CA TRP A 196 -11.26 -35.16 -6.86
C TRP A 196 -10.24 -34.35 -7.67
N ALA A 197 -10.68 -33.30 -8.37
CA ALA A 197 -9.80 -32.44 -9.15
C ALA A 197 -10.17 -30.94 -9.07
N ARG A 198 -9.19 -30.07 -9.31
CA ARG A 198 -9.35 -28.61 -9.24
C ARG A 198 -10.31 -28.10 -10.31
N GLY A 199 -11.34 -27.36 -9.87
CA GLY A 199 -12.36 -26.77 -10.74
C GLY A 199 -13.55 -27.68 -11.07
N PHE A 200 -13.71 -28.81 -10.37
CA PHE A 200 -14.94 -29.61 -10.34
C PHE A 200 -15.84 -29.26 -9.14
N GLY A 201 -15.40 -28.38 -8.23
CA GLY A 201 -16.13 -27.99 -7.01
C GLY A 201 -17.30 -27.00 -7.21
N LYS A 202 -17.87 -26.88 -8.42
CA LYS A 202 -19.10 -26.10 -8.61
C LYS A 202 -20.25 -26.83 -7.92
N SER A 203 -21.14 -26.06 -7.31
CA SER A 203 -22.32 -26.61 -6.64
C SER A 203 -23.22 -27.40 -7.60
N LYS A 204 -23.61 -28.61 -7.19
CA LYS A 204 -24.51 -29.55 -7.88
C LYS A 204 -25.45 -30.20 -6.84
N LEU A 205 -26.50 -30.86 -7.31
CA LEU A 205 -27.39 -31.66 -6.47
C LEU A 205 -26.92 -33.11 -6.42
N PHE A 206 -27.02 -33.73 -5.25
CA PHE A 206 -26.70 -35.13 -5.03
C PHE A 206 -27.79 -35.81 -4.19
N PRO A 207 -28.36 -36.95 -4.62
CA PRO A 207 -28.25 -37.54 -5.95
C PRO A 207 -28.83 -36.63 -7.04
N ALA A 208 -28.57 -36.93 -8.32
CA ALA A 208 -29.09 -36.13 -9.42
C ALA A 208 -30.64 -36.19 -9.44
N PRO A 209 -31.36 -35.10 -9.80
CA PRO A 209 -32.81 -35.07 -9.95
C PRO A 209 -33.45 -36.26 -10.66
N ALA A 210 -32.79 -36.83 -11.68
CA ALA A 210 -33.25 -38.03 -12.39
C ALA A 210 -33.37 -39.29 -11.50
N GLN A 211 -32.70 -39.32 -10.35
CA GLN A 211 -32.69 -40.44 -9.40
C GLN A 211 -33.72 -40.29 -8.26
N TRP A 212 -34.45 -39.18 -8.20
CA TRP A 212 -35.38 -38.91 -7.11
C TRP A 212 -36.67 -39.72 -7.28
N LYS A 213 -37.16 -40.26 -6.16
CA LYS A 213 -38.43 -41.00 -6.11
C LYS A 213 -39.63 -40.03 -6.12
N LYS A 214 -40.83 -40.57 -6.33
CA LYS A 214 -42.09 -39.84 -6.10
C LYS A 214 -42.35 -39.71 -4.59
N GLY A 215 -42.96 -38.60 -4.17
CA GLY A 215 -43.24 -38.30 -2.75
C GLY A 215 -42.38 -37.17 -2.19
N PRO A 216 -42.48 -36.89 -0.87
CA PRO A 216 -41.74 -35.81 -0.21
C PRO A 216 -40.24 -35.97 -0.36
N ILE A 217 -39.54 -34.85 -0.60
CA ILE A 217 -38.07 -34.81 -0.71
C ILE A 217 -37.49 -34.34 0.62
N LEU A 218 -36.57 -35.11 1.19
CA LEU A 218 -35.80 -34.73 2.36
C LEU A 218 -34.52 -34.01 1.92
N LEU A 219 -34.40 -32.73 2.23
CA LEU A 219 -33.23 -31.91 1.88
C LEU A 219 -32.25 -31.86 3.05
N CYS A 220 -31.13 -32.57 2.91
CA CYS A 220 -30.07 -32.69 3.92
C CYS A 220 -28.94 -31.67 3.70
N GLU A 221 -28.19 -31.34 4.75
CA GLU A 221 -27.07 -30.39 4.70
C GLU A 221 -25.87 -30.90 3.88
N GLY A 222 -25.54 -32.19 3.99
CA GLY A 222 -24.37 -32.78 3.35
C GLY A 222 -24.59 -34.13 2.67
N GLU A 223 -23.56 -34.61 1.95
CA GLU A 223 -23.63 -35.88 1.22
C GLU A 223 -23.72 -37.09 2.16
N LYS A 224 -23.09 -37.01 3.35
CA LYS A 224 -23.12 -38.07 4.37
C LYS A 224 -24.56 -38.37 4.81
N ASP A 225 -25.28 -37.34 5.21
CA ASP A 225 -26.65 -37.42 5.71
C ASP A 225 -27.64 -37.83 4.63
N THR A 226 -27.38 -37.40 3.40
CA THR A 226 -28.16 -37.83 2.24
C THR A 226 -28.04 -39.34 2.01
N ILE A 227 -26.84 -39.90 2.10
CA ILE A 227 -26.61 -41.35 1.96
C ILE A 227 -27.28 -42.12 3.11
N THR A 228 -27.22 -41.60 4.34
CA THR A 228 -27.89 -42.20 5.50
C THR A 228 -29.40 -42.20 5.31
N ALA A 229 -30.01 -41.08 4.93
CA ALA A 229 -31.45 -41.02 4.68
C ALA A 229 -31.90 -42.00 3.56
N ILE A 230 -31.13 -42.10 2.46
CA ILE A 230 -31.40 -43.08 1.39
C ILE A 230 -31.28 -44.52 1.91
N SER A 231 -30.34 -44.79 2.80
CA SER A 231 -30.13 -46.11 3.42
C SER A 231 -31.32 -46.57 4.24
N HIS A 232 -32.06 -45.63 4.83
CA HIS A 232 -33.30 -45.86 5.57
C HIS A 232 -34.57 -45.75 4.70
N GLY A 233 -34.43 -45.58 3.39
CA GLY A 233 -35.53 -45.64 2.42
C GLY A 233 -36.14 -44.28 2.03
N PHE A 234 -35.63 -43.17 2.56
CA PHE A 234 -36.13 -41.83 2.27
C PHE A 234 -35.66 -41.29 0.91
N ASN A 235 -36.46 -40.41 0.33
CA ASN A 235 -36.14 -39.70 -0.90
C ASN A 235 -35.33 -38.44 -0.56
N ALA A 236 -34.01 -38.59 -0.41
CA ALA A 236 -33.15 -37.52 0.09
C ALA A 236 -32.26 -36.89 -0.98
N VAL A 237 -31.93 -35.61 -0.78
CA VAL A 237 -31.04 -34.82 -1.63
C VAL A 237 -30.23 -33.84 -0.79
N THR A 238 -29.06 -33.44 -1.28
CA THR A 238 -28.27 -32.32 -0.78
C THR A 238 -27.71 -31.48 -1.94
N GLN A 239 -27.22 -30.30 -1.60
CA GLN A 239 -26.35 -29.51 -2.46
C GLN A 239 -24.88 -29.79 -2.09
N THR A 240 -24.02 -30.07 -3.07
CA THR A 240 -22.59 -30.42 -2.86
C THR A 240 -21.69 -29.24 -2.45
N ALA A 241 -22.26 -28.19 -1.85
CA ALA A 241 -21.59 -27.00 -1.33
C ALA A 241 -22.25 -26.61 0.01
N GLY A 242 -21.48 -26.04 0.94
CA GLY A 242 -21.92 -25.87 2.34
C GLY A 242 -23.23 -25.08 2.52
N CYS A 243 -23.86 -25.22 3.69
CA CYS A 243 -25.18 -24.70 4.06
C CYS A 243 -25.45 -23.22 3.72
N ASN A 244 -24.40 -22.40 3.66
CA ASN A 244 -24.50 -20.98 3.32
C ASN A 244 -24.63 -20.65 1.82
N SER A 245 -24.57 -21.64 0.93
CA SER A 245 -24.28 -21.43 -0.50
C SER A 245 -25.37 -21.85 -1.49
N TRP A 246 -26.64 -21.98 -1.06
CA TRP A 246 -27.74 -22.41 -1.91
C TRP A 246 -27.87 -21.60 -3.22
N ASP A 247 -27.86 -22.29 -4.36
CA ASP A 247 -27.94 -21.71 -5.70
C ASP A 247 -29.37 -21.77 -6.25
N ASP A 248 -29.98 -20.61 -6.51
CA ASP A 248 -31.41 -20.48 -6.87
C ASP A 248 -31.78 -21.21 -8.17
N LYS A 249 -30.77 -21.49 -9.02
CA LYS A 249 -30.96 -22.30 -10.23
C LYS A 249 -31.54 -23.69 -9.94
N PHE A 250 -31.38 -24.21 -8.73
CA PHE A 250 -31.90 -25.51 -8.34
C PHE A 250 -33.39 -25.50 -8.01
N ASN A 251 -33.96 -24.32 -7.71
CA ASN A 251 -35.36 -24.20 -7.29
C ASN A 251 -36.33 -24.81 -8.32
N ARG A 252 -35.99 -24.75 -9.61
CA ARG A 252 -36.76 -25.37 -10.70
C ARG A 252 -37.00 -26.88 -10.56
N PHE A 253 -36.13 -27.60 -9.86
CA PHE A 253 -36.26 -29.05 -9.67
C PHE A 253 -37.24 -29.42 -8.55
N PHE A 254 -37.59 -28.45 -7.70
CA PHE A 254 -38.49 -28.61 -6.56
C PHE A 254 -39.90 -28.07 -6.83
N ASP A 255 -40.14 -27.55 -8.04
CA ASP A 255 -41.42 -26.96 -8.42
C ASP A 255 -42.59 -27.92 -8.19
N GLY A 256 -43.59 -27.47 -7.42
CA GLY A 256 -44.78 -28.24 -7.06
C GLY A 256 -44.55 -29.44 -6.14
N ARG A 257 -43.34 -29.64 -5.61
CA ARG A 257 -43.02 -30.77 -4.72
C ARG A 257 -43.18 -30.42 -3.24
N GLU A 258 -43.31 -31.45 -2.42
CA GLU A 258 -43.15 -31.33 -0.97
C GLU A 258 -41.68 -31.52 -0.59
N VAL A 259 -41.13 -30.55 0.15
CA VAL A 259 -39.74 -30.54 0.59
C VAL A 259 -39.70 -30.39 2.10
N VAL A 260 -38.94 -31.26 2.76
CA VAL A 260 -38.71 -31.23 4.20
C VAL A 260 -37.22 -30.99 4.41
N ILE A 261 -36.85 -29.88 5.05
CA ILE A 261 -35.45 -29.51 5.27
C ILE A 261 -34.99 -30.10 6.61
N ALA A 262 -33.95 -30.93 6.57
CA ALA A 262 -33.33 -31.58 7.72
C ALA A 262 -31.82 -31.27 7.74
N TYR A 263 -31.49 -30.06 8.16
CA TYR A 263 -30.10 -29.60 8.35
C TYR A 263 -29.62 -29.92 9.77
N ASP A 264 -28.35 -29.69 10.04
CA ASP A 264 -27.70 -30.04 11.30
C ASP A 264 -28.39 -29.33 12.48
N ALA A 265 -28.42 -29.97 13.65
CA ALA A 265 -29.02 -29.47 14.88
C ALA A 265 -28.12 -28.43 15.57
N ASP A 266 -27.69 -27.41 14.83
CA ASP A 266 -26.98 -26.25 15.38
C ASP A 266 -27.48 -24.92 14.81
N GLU A 267 -26.93 -23.82 15.32
CA GLU A 267 -27.29 -22.48 14.89
C GLU A 267 -27.00 -22.24 13.39
N LYS A 268 -25.92 -22.81 12.84
CA LYS A 268 -25.53 -22.60 11.44
C LYS A 268 -26.45 -23.39 10.49
N GLY A 269 -26.77 -24.63 10.84
CA GLY A 269 -27.72 -25.50 10.16
C GLY A 269 -29.12 -24.88 10.17
N LEU A 270 -29.58 -24.37 11.32
CA LEU A 270 -30.88 -23.70 11.43
C LEU A 270 -30.96 -22.43 10.57
N GLN A 271 -29.93 -21.57 10.61
CA GLN A 271 -29.86 -20.38 9.75
C GLN A 271 -29.80 -20.74 8.26
N GLY A 272 -29.08 -21.81 7.91
CA GLY A 272 -29.03 -22.37 6.56
C GLY A 272 -30.40 -22.86 6.10
N ALA A 273 -31.10 -23.62 6.94
CA ALA A 273 -32.41 -24.17 6.68
C ALA A 273 -33.45 -23.06 6.43
N HIS A 274 -33.50 -22.03 7.28
CA HIS A 274 -34.40 -20.89 7.06
C HIS A 274 -34.14 -20.16 5.75
N ARG A 275 -32.87 -20.01 5.36
CA ARG A 275 -32.50 -19.35 4.10
C ARG A 275 -32.97 -20.14 2.88
N VAL A 276 -32.74 -21.45 2.89
CA VAL A 276 -33.17 -22.32 1.79
C VAL A 276 -34.69 -22.41 1.76
N ALA A 277 -35.33 -22.49 2.93
CA ALA A 277 -36.77 -22.49 3.05
C ALA A 277 -37.41 -21.26 2.40
N GLY A 278 -36.92 -20.06 2.70
CA GLY A 278 -37.44 -18.82 2.10
C GLY A 278 -37.30 -18.78 0.57
N LYS A 279 -36.26 -19.40 0.01
CA LYS A 279 -36.03 -19.50 -1.43
C LYS A 279 -36.92 -20.53 -2.11
N LEU A 280 -37.18 -21.66 -1.46
CA LEU A 280 -38.00 -22.75 -1.99
C LEU A 280 -39.50 -22.56 -1.74
N ALA A 281 -39.90 -21.81 -0.71
CA ALA A 281 -41.31 -21.61 -0.35
C ALA A 281 -42.14 -20.93 -1.46
N GLY A 282 -41.49 -20.26 -2.42
CA GLY A 282 -42.14 -19.69 -3.60
C GLY A 282 -42.46 -20.71 -4.71
N VAL A 283 -41.80 -21.87 -4.73
CA VAL A 283 -41.92 -22.90 -5.80
C VAL A 283 -42.38 -24.27 -5.28
N ALA A 284 -42.19 -24.55 -3.99
CA ALA A 284 -42.45 -25.84 -3.36
C ALA A 284 -43.24 -25.67 -2.06
N SER A 285 -43.90 -26.73 -1.60
CA SER A 285 -44.39 -26.79 -0.22
C SER A 285 -43.22 -27.16 0.68
N VAL A 286 -42.80 -26.25 1.57
CA VAL A 286 -41.62 -26.44 2.40
C VAL A 286 -42.00 -26.63 3.87
N ARG A 287 -41.46 -27.67 4.49
CA ARG A 287 -41.49 -27.91 5.93
C ARG A 287 -40.08 -27.95 6.50
N MET A 288 -39.91 -27.52 7.74
CA MET A 288 -38.64 -27.60 8.46
C MET A 288 -38.74 -28.65 9.56
N LEU A 289 -37.81 -29.61 9.52
CA LEU A 289 -37.73 -30.67 10.53
C LEU A 289 -37.23 -30.08 11.85
N GLN A 290 -37.90 -30.43 12.94
CA GLN A 290 -37.46 -30.10 14.28
C GLN A 290 -36.84 -31.34 14.91
N TRP A 291 -35.57 -31.25 15.28
CA TRP A 291 -34.87 -32.35 15.94
C TRP A 291 -35.35 -32.47 17.40
N PRO A 292 -35.47 -33.70 17.94
CA PRO A 292 -35.73 -33.92 19.35
C PRO A 292 -34.66 -33.29 20.25
N ASP A 293 -35.02 -32.90 21.47
CA ASP A 293 -34.09 -32.26 22.44
C ASP A 293 -32.81 -33.08 22.71
N VAL A 294 -32.89 -34.41 22.58
CA VAL A 294 -31.73 -35.32 22.74
C VAL A 294 -30.65 -35.14 21.68
N MET A 295 -31.00 -34.56 20.52
CA MET A 295 -30.03 -34.18 19.49
C MET A 295 -29.24 -32.91 19.87
N GLY A 296 -29.71 -32.17 20.89
CA GLY A 296 -29.03 -31.06 21.55
C GLY A 296 -28.74 -29.84 20.66
N MET A 297 -28.62 -28.67 21.29
CA MET A 297 -27.98 -27.45 20.74
C MET A 297 -26.69 -27.12 21.53
N ALA A 298 -26.14 -28.10 22.24
CA ALA A 298 -25.04 -27.92 23.19
C ALA A 298 -23.75 -28.56 22.66
N ASP A 299 -22.72 -27.73 22.61
CA ASP A 299 -21.32 -27.94 22.19
C ASP A 299 -21.02 -27.72 20.69
N ASP A 300 -19.80 -27.24 20.41
CA ASP A 300 -19.31 -26.47 19.23
C ASP A 300 -19.41 -27.18 17.85
N HIS A 301 -20.08 -28.34 17.79
CA HIS A 301 -20.38 -29.12 16.58
C HIS A 301 -21.82 -29.69 16.68
N GLY A 302 -22.75 -29.17 15.87
CA GLY A 302 -24.12 -29.68 15.80
C GLY A 302 -24.18 -31.16 15.45
N GLN A 303 -25.15 -31.87 16.06
CA GLN A 303 -25.45 -33.26 15.69
C GLN A 303 -26.26 -33.30 14.39
N ASP A 304 -26.05 -34.32 13.58
CA ASP A 304 -26.65 -34.42 12.25
C ASP A 304 -27.60 -35.62 12.09
N LEU A 305 -28.24 -35.72 10.92
CA LEU A 305 -29.15 -36.84 10.62
C LEU A 305 -28.46 -38.20 10.73
N THR A 306 -27.14 -38.26 10.45
CA THR A 306 -26.40 -39.50 10.64
C THR A 306 -26.30 -39.87 12.11
N ASP A 307 -26.07 -38.89 13.00
CA ASP A 307 -26.03 -39.12 14.45
C ASP A 307 -27.39 -39.57 15.02
N TYR A 308 -28.50 -39.08 14.47
CA TYR A 308 -29.84 -39.55 14.85
C TYR A 308 -29.98 -41.08 14.73
N PHE A 309 -29.51 -41.67 13.62
CA PHE A 309 -29.58 -43.12 13.41
C PHE A 309 -28.42 -43.88 14.07
N ALA A 310 -27.20 -43.36 13.98
CA ALA A 310 -25.99 -44.09 14.39
C ALA A 310 -25.70 -43.97 15.90
N SER A 311 -26.03 -42.82 16.51
CA SER A 311 -25.65 -42.49 17.89
C SER A 311 -26.86 -42.52 18.85
N HIS A 312 -28.05 -42.14 18.38
CA HIS A 312 -29.25 -42.04 19.21
C HIS A 312 -30.29 -43.14 19.02
N GLY A 313 -29.98 -44.17 18.21
CA GLY A 313 -30.88 -45.30 17.97
C GLY A 313 -32.20 -44.92 17.27
N GLY A 314 -32.19 -43.81 16.51
CA GLY A 314 -33.33 -43.36 15.72
C GLY A 314 -33.84 -44.45 14.77
N THR A 315 -35.16 -44.52 14.59
CA THR A 315 -35.79 -45.51 13.71
C THR A 315 -36.35 -44.87 12.45
N THR A 316 -36.52 -45.65 11.38
CA THR A 316 -37.18 -45.16 10.16
C THR A 316 -38.58 -44.64 10.44
N GLN A 317 -39.32 -45.28 11.35
CA GLN A 317 -40.63 -44.79 11.77
C GLN A 317 -40.50 -43.46 12.52
N GLY A 318 -39.54 -43.35 13.45
CA GLY A 318 -39.30 -42.12 14.19
C GLY A 318 -38.95 -40.92 13.30
N LEU A 319 -38.11 -41.09 12.29
CA LEU A 319 -37.84 -40.00 11.33
C LEU A 319 -39.08 -39.68 10.48
N SER A 320 -39.90 -40.67 10.12
CA SER A 320 -41.15 -40.44 9.39
C SER A 320 -42.15 -39.63 10.22
N ASP A 321 -42.22 -39.89 11.53
CA ASP A 321 -43.07 -39.15 12.46
C ASP A 321 -42.58 -37.70 12.60
N LEU A 322 -41.26 -37.48 12.69
CA LEU A 322 -40.64 -36.13 12.71
C LEU A 322 -40.88 -35.36 11.41
N ILE A 323 -40.83 -36.04 10.26
CA ILE A 323 -41.18 -35.46 8.96
C ILE A 323 -42.68 -35.10 8.94
N GLY A 324 -43.53 -35.93 9.53
CA GLY A 324 -44.98 -35.71 9.64
C GLY A 324 -45.33 -34.49 10.49
N SER A 325 -44.60 -34.27 11.59
CA SER A 325 -44.78 -33.14 12.51
C SER A 325 -43.97 -31.89 12.14
N ALA A 326 -43.18 -31.94 11.06
CA ALA A 326 -42.35 -30.84 10.61
C ALA A 326 -43.16 -29.56 10.35
N ALA A 327 -42.67 -28.43 10.85
CA ALA A 327 -43.37 -27.16 10.79
C ALA A 327 -43.45 -26.63 9.35
N GLN A 328 -44.65 -26.28 8.89
CA GLN A 328 -44.86 -25.65 7.59
C GLN A 328 -44.21 -24.27 7.57
N VAL A 329 -43.45 -23.99 6.51
CA VAL A 329 -42.93 -22.66 6.22
C VAL A 329 -43.98 -21.94 5.40
N ASP A 330 -44.45 -20.80 5.93
CA ASP A 330 -45.41 -19.95 5.22
C ASP A 330 -44.87 -19.54 3.86
N LYS A 331 -45.71 -19.63 2.82
CA LYS A 331 -45.38 -19.05 1.52
C LYS A 331 -45.08 -17.56 1.74
N PRO A 332 -43.94 -17.03 1.25
CA PRO A 332 -43.70 -15.62 1.33
C PRO A 332 -44.83 -14.93 0.57
N SER A 333 -45.71 -14.25 1.30
CA SER A 333 -46.63 -13.28 0.72
C SER A 333 -45.80 -12.33 -0.13
N PRO A 334 -46.25 -11.90 -1.33
CA PRO A 334 -45.56 -10.90 -2.11
C PRO A 334 -45.61 -9.58 -1.34
N ARG A 335 -44.71 -9.41 -0.36
CA ARG A 335 -44.50 -8.16 0.34
C ARG A 335 -43.80 -7.22 -0.64
N ALA A 336 -44.61 -6.45 -1.36
CA ALA A 336 -44.29 -5.04 -1.48
C ALA A 336 -44.28 -4.48 -0.05
N ALA A 337 -43.15 -4.60 0.65
CA ALA A 337 -42.92 -3.77 1.83
C ALA A 337 -43.00 -2.34 1.32
N ALA A 338 -44.06 -1.63 1.74
CA ALA A 338 -44.21 -0.23 1.39
C ALA A 338 -42.96 0.50 1.88
N ILE A 339 -42.25 1.18 0.96
CA ILE A 339 -41.07 1.98 1.30
C ILE A 339 -41.49 2.96 2.41
N PRO A 340 -40.77 3.02 3.55
CA PRO A 340 -41.09 3.95 4.62
C PRO A 340 -41.21 5.38 4.12
N GLU A 341 -42.24 6.12 4.56
CA GLU A 341 -42.59 7.45 4.03
C GLU A 341 -41.40 8.42 4.06
N ASN A 342 -40.60 8.37 5.12
CA ASN A 342 -39.41 9.20 5.31
C ASN A 342 -38.28 8.92 4.30
N VAL A 343 -38.29 7.76 3.64
CA VAL A 343 -37.25 7.34 2.68
C VAL A 343 -37.76 7.40 1.23
N LYS A 344 -39.08 7.49 0.99
CA LYS A 344 -39.70 7.53 -0.35
C LYS A 344 -39.10 8.57 -1.28
N ARG A 345 -38.64 9.72 -0.75
CA ARG A 345 -37.98 10.78 -1.53
C ARG A 345 -36.72 10.32 -2.28
N PHE A 346 -36.09 9.22 -1.87
CA PHE A 346 -34.93 8.62 -2.55
C PHE A 346 -35.30 7.56 -3.60
N PHE A 347 -36.59 7.36 -3.85
CA PHE A 347 -37.11 6.38 -4.79
C PHE A 347 -37.97 7.07 -5.87
N GLY A 348 -38.10 6.45 -7.05
CA GLY A 348 -38.90 6.98 -8.14
C GLY A 348 -39.23 5.94 -9.22
N GLY A 349 -39.59 6.40 -10.42
CA GLY A 349 -40.02 5.54 -11.54
C GLY A 349 -41.52 5.24 -11.52
N GLY A 350 -42.04 4.51 -12.52
CA GLY A 350 -43.48 4.37 -12.81
C GLY A 350 -44.37 3.84 -11.67
N ARG A 351 -43.79 3.28 -10.60
CA ARG A 351 -44.51 2.91 -9.35
C ARG A 351 -43.84 3.41 -8.06
N GLY A 352 -42.83 4.29 -8.15
CA GLY A 352 -42.13 4.84 -6.98
C GLY A 352 -41.22 3.86 -6.22
N THR A 353 -40.88 2.71 -6.80
CA THR A 353 -40.12 1.63 -6.14
C THR A 353 -38.64 1.56 -6.54
N GLN A 354 -38.21 2.31 -7.54
CA GLN A 354 -36.82 2.28 -8.01
C GLN A 354 -35.95 3.19 -7.15
N PHE A 355 -34.96 2.63 -6.45
CA PHE A 355 -33.98 3.39 -5.69
C PHE A 355 -33.16 4.29 -6.62
N LYS A 356 -32.98 5.56 -6.24
CA LYS A 356 -32.18 6.55 -6.96
C LYS A 356 -31.00 6.98 -6.10
N PRO A 357 -29.83 6.31 -6.21
CA PRO A 357 -28.66 6.60 -5.38
C PRO A 357 -28.22 8.07 -5.45
N ARG A 358 -28.41 8.70 -6.62
CA ARG A 358 -28.09 10.12 -6.86
C ARG A 358 -28.78 11.08 -5.89
N LEU A 359 -30.04 10.83 -5.53
CA LEU A 359 -30.79 11.73 -4.65
C LEU A 359 -30.23 11.72 -3.22
N VAL A 360 -29.77 10.56 -2.75
CA VAL A 360 -29.10 10.46 -1.45
C VAL A 360 -27.74 11.16 -1.49
N ALA A 361 -26.99 10.99 -2.57
CA ALA A 361 -25.70 11.63 -2.75
C ALA A 361 -25.82 13.17 -2.78
N ASP A 362 -26.80 13.71 -3.50
CA ASP A 362 -27.06 15.15 -3.55
C ASP A 362 -27.44 15.72 -2.19
N GLU A 363 -28.24 15.00 -1.38
CA GLU A 363 -28.59 15.44 -0.03
C GLU A 363 -27.35 15.48 0.88
N ILE A 364 -26.46 14.48 0.81
CA ILE A 364 -25.20 14.46 1.57
C ILE A 364 -24.31 15.67 1.20
N ILE A 365 -24.13 15.91 -0.10
CA ILE A 365 -23.29 17.01 -0.60
C ILE A 365 -23.92 18.38 -0.31
N SER A 366 -25.25 18.46 -0.23
CA SER A 366 -25.93 19.71 0.14
C SER A 366 -25.66 20.13 1.58
N TRP A 367 -25.44 19.17 2.49
CA TRP A 367 -25.20 19.45 3.91
C TRP A 367 -23.71 19.54 4.25
N ARG A 368 -22.84 18.96 3.43
CA ARG A 368 -21.40 18.94 3.65
C ARG A 368 -20.66 19.23 2.37
N ARG A 369 -19.78 20.22 2.41
CA ARG A 369 -18.80 20.44 1.34
C ARG A 369 -17.75 19.34 1.44
N LEU A 370 -17.67 18.52 0.39
CA LEU A 370 -16.76 17.39 0.30
C LEU A 370 -15.84 17.57 -0.89
N ILE A 371 -14.58 17.12 -0.74
CA ILE A 371 -13.64 16.96 -1.85
C ILE A 371 -12.98 15.58 -1.77
N HIS A 372 -12.75 14.95 -2.92
CA HIS A 372 -12.09 13.68 -3.09
C HIS A 372 -10.83 13.88 -3.93
N ASP A 373 -9.67 13.51 -3.37
CA ASP A 373 -8.42 13.42 -4.11
C ASP A 373 -8.29 12.01 -4.71
N PRO A 374 -8.47 11.84 -6.04
CA PRO A 374 -8.39 10.53 -6.67
C PRO A 374 -6.97 9.95 -6.70
N LYS A 375 -5.92 10.78 -6.54
CA LYS A 375 -4.53 10.30 -6.49
C LYS A 375 -4.22 9.66 -5.14
N ALA A 376 -4.66 10.30 -4.05
CA ALA A 376 -4.48 9.77 -2.70
C ALA A 376 -5.54 8.73 -2.32
N GLY A 377 -6.74 8.77 -2.94
CA GLY A 377 -7.89 7.96 -2.56
C GLY A 377 -8.55 8.41 -1.25
N VAL A 378 -8.29 9.66 -0.85
CA VAL A 378 -8.71 10.26 0.42
C VAL A 378 -9.82 11.27 0.17
N MET A 379 -10.77 11.35 1.09
CA MET A 379 -11.82 12.39 1.07
C MET A 379 -11.61 13.40 2.19
N TYR A 380 -12.10 14.60 1.96
CA TYR A 380 -11.99 15.73 2.86
C TYR A 380 -13.35 16.40 3.03
N THR A 381 -13.60 16.97 4.20
CA THR A 381 -14.74 17.83 4.48
C THR A 381 -14.26 19.22 4.87
N TRP A 382 -15.03 20.24 4.50
CA TRP A 382 -14.76 21.62 4.93
C TRP A 382 -15.29 21.84 6.35
N ASN A 383 -14.48 22.44 7.22
CA ASN A 383 -14.85 22.77 8.61
C ASN A 383 -14.93 24.28 8.87
N ASP A 384 -15.27 25.07 7.85
CA ASP A 384 -15.33 26.54 7.87
C ASP A 384 -13.96 27.26 7.94
N ALA A 385 -12.86 26.52 8.03
CA ALA A 385 -11.51 27.09 7.99
C ALA A 385 -10.52 26.32 7.10
N SER A 386 -10.60 24.99 7.08
CA SER A 386 -9.75 24.12 6.28
C SER A 386 -10.44 22.82 5.87
N TRP A 387 -9.82 22.09 4.95
CA TRP A 387 -10.20 20.75 4.52
C TRP A 387 -9.58 19.70 5.44
N GLU A 388 -10.41 19.04 6.24
CA GLU A 388 -9.98 17.95 7.13
C GLU A 388 -10.26 16.59 6.50
N GLU A 389 -9.38 15.62 6.75
CA GLU A 389 -9.58 14.25 6.25
C GLU A 389 -10.86 13.65 6.83
N TYR A 390 -11.67 13.07 5.95
CA TYR A 390 -12.99 12.55 6.28
C TYR A 390 -13.13 11.09 5.87
N ASP A 391 -13.16 10.21 6.87
CA ASP A 391 -13.30 8.77 6.62
C ASP A 391 -14.64 8.45 5.95
N GLN A 392 -14.56 7.72 4.84
CA GLN A 392 -15.71 7.23 4.09
C GLN A 392 -16.65 6.36 4.94
N ALA A 393 -16.18 5.77 6.04
CA ALA A 393 -17.01 5.07 7.02
C ALA A 393 -18.10 5.97 7.61
N ASN A 394 -17.82 7.26 7.82
CA ASN A 394 -18.81 8.22 8.31
C ASN A 394 -19.94 8.42 7.30
N ILE A 395 -19.61 8.48 6.01
CA ILE A 395 -20.62 8.59 4.94
C ILE A 395 -21.42 7.30 4.84
N ARG A 396 -20.79 6.13 4.96
CA ARG A 396 -21.51 4.85 5.01
C ARG A 396 -22.54 4.84 6.13
N ARG A 397 -22.14 5.26 7.33
CA ARG A 397 -23.03 5.37 8.48
C ARG A 397 -24.17 6.34 8.20
N GLN A 398 -23.89 7.52 7.64
CA GLN A 398 -24.91 8.51 7.30
C GLN A 398 -25.91 7.98 6.26
N VAL A 399 -25.44 7.31 5.20
CA VAL A 399 -26.31 6.69 4.19
C VAL A 399 -27.20 5.61 4.81
N LEU A 400 -26.63 4.74 5.67
CA LEU A 400 -27.40 3.73 6.40
C LEU A 400 -28.47 4.36 7.28
N THR A 401 -28.15 5.44 8.00
CA THR A 401 -29.13 6.18 8.81
C THR A 401 -30.24 6.79 7.95
N MET A 402 -29.91 7.38 6.80
CA MET A 402 -30.89 8.00 5.89
C MET A 402 -31.83 6.96 5.25
N LEU A 403 -31.31 5.76 4.95
CA LEU A 403 -32.08 4.69 4.31
C LEU A 403 -32.78 3.78 5.33
N GLY A 404 -32.34 3.74 6.59
CA GLY A 404 -32.89 2.86 7.62
C GLY A 404 -32.86 1.39 7.18
N ILE A 405 -34.00 0.71 7.27
CA ILE A 405 -34.16 -0.70 6.86
C ILE A 405 -33.89 -0.93 5.36
N GLU A 406 -33.97 0.12 4.53
CA GLU A 406 -33.67 0.07 3.10
C GLU A 406 -32.16 0.18 2.81
N GLY A 407 -31.33 0.41 3.83
CA GLY A 407 -29.88 0.58 3.75
C GLY A 407 -29.12 -0.74 3.55
N THR A 408 -29.09 -1.23 2.32
CA THR A 408 -28.32 -2.44 1.97
C THR A 408 -26.89 -2.11 1.50
N THR A 409 -25.94 -3.05 1.65
CA THR A 409 -24.55 -2.86 1.21
C THR A 409 -24.40 -2.41 -0.24
N PRO A 410 -25.14 -2.97 -1.24
CA PRO A 410 -25.05 -2.49 -2.61
C PRO A 410 -25.49 -1.02 -2.74
N ARG A 411 -26.63 -0.64 -2.15
CA ARG A 411 -27.13 0.75 -2.20
C ARG A 411 -26.16 1.75 -1.57
N VAL A 412 -25.59 1.41 -0.42
CA VAL A 412 -24.56 2.23 0.22
C VAL A 412 -23.33 2.37 -0.67
N THR A 413 -22.92 1.28 -1.33
CA THR A 413 -21.77 1.30 -2.25
C THR A 413 -22.03 2.19 -3.46
N ASP A 414 -23.23 2.11 -4.04
CA ASP A 414 -23.63 2.95 -5.18
C ASP A 414 -23.65 4.44 -4.81
N VAL A 415 -24.25 4.79 -3.66
CA VAL A 415 -24.28 6.18 -3.17
C VAL A 415 -22.86 6.70 -2.93
N LEU A 416 -22.00 5.91 -2.28
CA LEU A 416 -20.61 6.30 -2.05
C LEU A 416 -19.83 6.55 -3.34
N GLY A 417 -20.06 5.74 -4.38
CA GLY A 417 -19.44 5.95 -5.69
C GLY A 417 -19.81 7.31 -6.25
N ILE A 418 -21.10 7.64 -6.26
CA ILE A 418 -21.60 8.92 -6.76
C ILE A 418 -21.09 10.10 -5.92
N VAL A 419 -21.07 9.99 -4.59
CA VAL A 419 -20.54 11.05 -3.71
C VAL A 419 -19.08 11.33 -4.05
N ARG A 420 -18.25 10.30 -4.26
CA ARG A 420 -16.85 10.47 -4.68
C ARG A 420 -16.74 11.17 -6.01
N ASP A 421 -17.53 10.73 -7.00
CA ASP A 421 -17.47 11.25 -8.36
C ASP A 421 -17.91 12.72 -8.43
N LEU A 422 -18.87 13.12 -7.60
CA LEU A 422 -19.33 14.51 -7.51
C LEU A 422 -18.41 15.41 -6.72
N SER A 423 -17.68 14.85 -5.77
CA SER A 423 -16.76 15.58 -4.92
C SER A 423 -15.34 15.60 -5.49
N ILE A 424 -15.12 15.20 -6.75
CA ILE A 424 -13.77 15.16 -7.32
C ILE A 424 -13.15 16.56 -7.29
N MET A 425 -11.92 16.64 -6.78
CA MET A 425 -11.13 17.87 -6.81
C MET A 425 -10.99 18.40 -8.25
N PRO A 426 -11.08 19.72 -8.48
CA PRO A 426 -10.98 20.29 -9.81
C PRO A 426 -9.68 19.88 -10.53
N HIS A 427 -9.78 19.62 -11.83
CA HIS A 427 -8.64 19.18 -12.62
C HIS A 427 -7.47 20.18 -12.55
N GLY A 428 -6.24 19.66 -12.42
CA GLY A 428 -5.02 20.48 -12.35
C GLY A 428 -4.74 21.13 -10.98
N ARG A 429 -5.66 21.01 -10.02
CA ARG A 429 -5.46 21.49 -8.64
C ARG A 429 -4.79 20.44 -7.77
N ALA A 430 -4.20 20.88 -6.66
CA ALA A 430 -3.71 20.01 -5.59
C ALA A 430 -4.03 20.63 -4.22
N LEU A 431 -3.97 19.83 -3.16
CA LEU A 431 -4.11 20.33 -1.79
C LEU A 431 -2.96 21.29 -1.48
N ASN A 432 -3.28 22.41 -0.83
CA ASN A 432 -2.32 23.44 -0.45
C ASN A 432 -1.50 23.96 -1.66
N ASP A 433 -2.12 24.09 -2.84
CA ASP A 433 -1.43 24.44 -4.09
C ASP A 433 -1.19 25.95 -4.28
N ARG A 434 -1.90 26.81 -3.55
CA ARG A 434 -1.72 28.27 -3.63
C ARG A 434 -0.51 28.74 -2.82
N THR A 435 0.53 29.19 -3.51
CA THR A 435 1.71 29.81 -2.91
C THR A 435 1.44 31.29 -2.65
N GLY A 436 1.48 31.73 -1.39
CA GLY A 436 1.26 33.14 -1.02
C GLY A 436 0.13 33.36 -0.01
N ILE A 437 -0.60 32.31 0.35
CA ILE A 437 -1.62 32.35 1.40
C ILE A 437 -1.13 31.51 2.59
N ILE A 438 -1.23 32.06 3.79
CA ILE A 438 -0.96 31.37 5.06
C ILE A 438 -2.28 31.25 5.82
N PRO A 439 -2.85 30.05 5.96
CA PRO A 439 -4.12 29.86 6.66
C PRO A 439 -3.91 30.05 8.18
N LEU A 440 -4.63 30.98 8.78
CA LEU A 440 -4.62 31.30 10.20
C LEU A 440 -5.93 30.84 10.85
N GLN A 441 -6.06 30.98 12.17
CA GLN A 441 -7.29 30.60 12.86
C GLN A 441 -8.45 31.54 12.49
N ASN A 442 -8.17 32.85 12.39
CA ASN A 442 -9.17 33.90 12.16
C ASN A 442 -9.32 34.33 10.69
N GLY A 443 -8.70 33.61 9.74
CA GLY A 443 -8.78 33.90 8.32
C GLY A 443 -7.54 33.41 7.58
N MET A 444 -7.29 33.91 6.38
CA MET A 444 -6.11 33.59 5.60
C MET A 444 -5.26 34.83 5.36
N PHE A 445 -3.99 34.79 5.76
CA PHE A 445 -3.06 35.88 5.55
C PHE A 445 -2.46 35.82 4.14
N SER A 446 -2.67 36.86 3.35
CA SER A 446 -2.03 37.01 2.05
C SER A 446 -0.66 37.66 2.21
N VAL A 447 0.39 36.92 1.85
CA VAL A 447 1.78 37.39 1.95
C VAL A 447 2.06 38.56 1.01
N ASP A 448 1.33 38.65 -0.10
CA ASP A 448 1.56 39.67 -1.13
C ASP A 448 0.89 40.99 -0.79
N THR A 449 -0.35 40.96 -0.24
CA THR A 449 -1.08 42.17 0.16
C THR A 449 -0.87 42.56 1.61
N GLY A 450 -0.41 41.63 2.46
CA GLY A 450 -0.26 41.83 3.90
C GLY A 450 -1.59 41.92 4.65
N SER A 451 -2.68 41.41 4.07
CA SER A 451 -4.03 41.46 4.64
C SER A 451 -4.54 40.07 5.03
N VAL A 452 -5.38 40.01 6.06
CA VAL A 452 -6.17 38.81 6.39
C VAL A 452 -7.48 38.88 5.62
N ILE A 453 -7.78 37.83 4.86
CA ILE A 453 -9.05 37.65 4.14
C ILE A 453 -9.84 36.48 4.75
N ASP A 454 -11.14 36.41 4.48
CA ASP A 454 -11.98 35.31 4.96
C ASP A 454 -11.52 33.96 4.43
N HIS A 455 -11.83 32.90 5.19
CA HIS A 455 -11.57 31.53 4.76
C HIS A 455 -12.36 31.20 3.49
N ASP A 456 -11.65 30.65 2.50
CA ASP A 456 -12.22 30.31 1.20
C ASP A 456 -11.83 28.86 0.84
N PRO A 457 -12.83 27.95 0.70
CA PRO A 457 -12.61 26.55 0.39
C PRO A 457 -11.85 26.33 -0.92
N ASP A 458 -11.91 27.26 -1.88
CA ASP A 458 -11.24 27.13 -3.18
C ASP A 458 -9.70 27.20 -3.08
N ASN A 459 -9.17 27.60 -1.92
CA ASN A 459 -7.73 27.55 -1.63
C ASN A 459 -7.22 26.13 -1.31
N LEU A 460 -8.12 25.17 -1.03
CA LEU A 460 -7.77 23.77 -0.79
C LEU A 460 -6.74 23.57 0.34
N ASN A 461 -6.76 24.45 1.33
CA ASN A 461 -5.88 24.35 2.51
C ASN A 461 -6.35 23.23 3.42
N THR A 462 -5.44 22.38 3.89
CA THR A 462 -5.75 21.22 4.76
C THR A 462 -5.34 21.44 6.21
N TYR A 463 -4.96 22.66 6.56
CA TYR A 463 -4.54 23.04 7.90
C TYR A 463 -4.81 24.53 8.12
N THR A 464 -4.86 24.91 9.38
CA THR A 464 -4.79 26.29 9.85
C THR A 464 -3.72 26.41 10.92
N LEU A 465 -2.96 27.50 10.89
CA LEU A 465 -2.06 27.84 11.98
C LEU A 465 -2.88 28.36 13.16
N ASP A 466 -2.58 27.88 14.35
CA ASP A 466 -3.21 28.31 15.61
C ASP A 466 -2.69 29.70 16.03
N ILE A 467 -3.02 30.69 15.21
CA ILE A 467 -2.59 32.08 15.30
C ILE A 467 -3.77 32.93 14.85
N SER A 468 -4.10 33.95 15.61
CA SER A 468 -5.09 34.96 15.24
C SER A 468 -4.39 36.31 15.09
N LEU A 469 -4.57 36.97 13.95
CA LEU A 469 -4.00 38.30 13.68
C LEU A 469 -5.10 39.34 13.49
N ASP A 470 -5.14 40.32 14.38
CA ASP A 470 -5.89 41.56 14.16
C ASP A 470 -4.94 42.63 13.62
N LEU A 471 -5.19 43.05 12.37
CA LEU A 471 -4.40 44.09 11.69
C LEU A 471 -5.00 45.50 11.87
N GLN A 472 -6.17 45.62 12.51
CA GLN A 472 -6.84 46.90 12.73
C GLN A 472 -6.43 47.56 14.06
N GLY A 473 -6.01 46.76 15.04
CA GLY A 473 -5.52 47.22 16.34
C GLY A 473 -3.99 47.38 16.42
N ASP A 474 -3.48 47.50 17.65
CA ASP A 474 -2.04 47.49 17.92
C ASP A 474 -1.45 46.13 17.55
N LEU A 475 -0.42 46.14 16.69
CA LEU A 475 0.23 44.92 16.25
C LEU A 475 0.95 44.23 17.42
N PRO A 476 0.74 42.91 17.63
CA PRO A 476 1.46 42.15 18.63
C PRO A 476 2.98 42.27 18.47
N ASP A 477 3.69 42.51 19.58
CA ASP A 477 5.16 42.48 19.63
C ASP A 477 5.67 41.24 20.38
N CYS A 478 6.97 40.98 20.29
CA CYS A 478 7.65 39.86 20.93
C CYS A 478 8.97 40.28 21.62
N PRO A 479 8.93 41.16 22.63
CA PRO A 479 10.13 41.66 23.30
C PRO A 479 10.90 40.56 24.03
N ALA A 480 10.23 39.62 24.71
CA ALA A 480 10.90 38.52 25.39
C ALA A 480 11.61 37.59 24.40
N TRP A 481 10.99 37.31 23.25
CA TRP A 481 11.61 36.57 22.16
C TRP A 481 12.87 37.23 21.63
N LYS A 482 12.81 38.54 21.33
CA LYS A 482 13.97 39.30 20.84
C LYS A 482 15.10 39.34 21.86
N ALA A 483 14.78 39.54 23.15
CA ALA A 483 15.76 39.54 24.23
C ALA A 483 16.42 38.17 24.39
N PHE A 484 15.64 37.09 24.34
CA PHE A 484 16.14 35.72 24.38
C PHE A 484 17.13 35.43 23.24
N LEU A 485 16.79 35.81 22.00
CA LEU A 485 17.68 35.60 20.85
C LEU A 485 18.98 36.40 20.97
N LEU A 486 18.91 37.67 21.41
CA LEU A 486 20.10 38.49 21.66
C LEU A 486 20.98 37.91 22.78
N GLU A 487 20.39 37.25 23.78
CA GLU A 487 21.16 36.57 24.81
C GLU A 487 21.84 35.31 24.26
N SER A 488 21.11 34.48 23.51
CA SER A 488 21.56 33.17 23.02
C SER A 488 22.50 33.20 21.81
N VAL A 489 22.11 33.92 20.75
CA VAL A 489 22.81 33.96 19.46
C VAL A 489 23.79 35.13 19.41
N VAL A 490 23.49 36.20 20.14
CA VAL A 490 24.32 37.41 20.32
C VAL A 490 24.45 38.29 19.07
N ASP A 491 24.76 37.71 17.91
CA ASP A 491 24.97 38.45 16.66
C ASP A 491 23.63 38.86 16.00
N PRO A 492 23.33 40.17 15.89
CA PRO A 492 22.10 40.65 15.27
C PRO A 492 21.96 40.26 13.79
N GLU A 493 23.06 40.12 13.05
CA GLU A 493 23.02 39.69 11.64
C GLU A 493 22.61 38.22 11.54
N THR A 494 23.17 37.34 12.37
CA THR A 494 22.75 35.93 12.46
C THR A 494 21.28 35.80 12.90
N ILE A 495 20.83 36.63 13.85
CA ILE A 495 19.41 36.67 14.27
C ILE A 495 18.50 37.07 13.09
N ARG A 496 18.94 37.99 12.23
CA ARG A 496 18.20 38.38 11.02
C ARG A 496 18.10 37.21 10.04
N GLU A 497 19.14 36.40 9.87
CA GLU A 497 19.07 35.19 9.03
C GLU A 497 18.15 34.11 9.62
N LEU A 498 18.15 33.95 10.95
CA LEU A 498 17.18 33.10 11.63
C LEU A 498 15.74 33.60 11.43
N GLN A 499 15.51 34.91 11.49
CA GLN A 499 14.21 35.53 11.20
C GLN A 499 13.72 35.19 9.79
N LYS A 500 14.60 35.28 8.79
CA LYS A 500 14.31 34.88 7.40
C LYS A 500 13.92 33.41 7.32
N PHE A 501 14.63 32.53 8.03
CA PHE A 501 14.30 31.11 8.06
C PHE A 501 12.94 30.83 8.71
N PHE A 502 12.58 31.53 9.79
CA PHE A 502 11.23 31.46 10.38
C PHE A 502 10.15 31.83 9.36
N GLY A 503 10.35 32.93 8.64
CA GLY A 503 9.43 33.36 7.58
C GLY A 503 9.30 32.34 6.45
N LEU A 504 10.41 31.76 6.01
CA LEU A 504 10.42 30.70 4.99
C LEU A 504 9.61 29.48 5.42
N CYS A 505 9.68 29.12 6.71
CA CYS A 505 8.94 28.00 7.30
C CYS A 505 7.41 28.13 7.20
N TYR A 506 6.86 29.35 7.13
CA TYR A 506 5.42 29.57 6.94
C TYR A 506 4.94 29.30 5.51
N THR A 507 5.87 29.17 4.56
CA THR A 507 5.56 28.97 3.15
C THR A 507 5.84 27.55 2.70
N ARG A 508 5.38 27.18 1.50
CA ARG A 508 5.75 25.93 0.84
C ARG A 508 6.94 26.09 -0.11
N GLU A 509 7.64 27.24 -0.06
CA GLU A 509 8.75 27.56 -0.96
C GLU A 509 10.05 26.83 -0.56
N THR A 510 10.73 26.22 -1.52
CA THR A 510 12.04 25.55 -1.33
C THR A 510 13.18 26.19 -2.13
N ARG A 511 12.89 27.19 -2.96
CA ARG A 511 13.83 27.84 -3.90
C ARG A 511 15.09 28.44 -3.27
N TYR A 512 15.06 28.72 -1.97
CA TYR A 512 16.22 29.27 -1.25
C TYR A 512 17.22 28.19 -0.82
N GLU A 513 16.85 26.91 -0.94
CA GLU A 513 17.69 25.75 -0.68
C GLU A 513 18.41 25.79 0.68
N LYS A 514 17.76 26.21 1.78
CA LYS A 514 18.40 26.27 3.11
C LYS A 514 17.88 25.23 4.11
N ALA A 515 18.80 24.66 4.86
CA ALA A 515 18.56 23.82 6.04
C ALA A 515 19.24 24.43 7.27
N LEU A 516 18.49 24.58 8.36
CA LEU A 516 18.96 25.18 9.61
C LEU A 516 19.70 24.15 10.47
N PHE A 517 20.88 24.52 10.97
CA PHE A 517 21.63 23.76 11.96
C PHE A 517 21.94 24.67 13.14
N LEU A 518 21.30 24.39 14.27
CA LEU A 518 21.61 25.01 15.55
C LEU A 518 22.69 24.18 16.25
N ILE A 519 23.83 24.79 16.55
CA ILE A 519 24.99 24.10 17.15
C ILE A 519 25.35 24.77 18.47
N GLY A 520 25.58 23.99 19.51
CA GLY A 520 26.10 24.52 20.78
C GLY A 520 26.09 23.49 21.90
N PRO A 521 26.82 23.73 23.01
CA PRO A 521 27.21 22.70 23.97
C PRO A 521 26.09 22.22 24.92
N GLY A 522 24.82 22.54 24.61
CA GLY A 522 23.63 22.11 25.32
C GLY A 522 23.23 23.05 26.46
N GLY A 523 21.93 23.23 26.69
CA GLY A 523 21.40 24.19 27.67
C GLY A 523 21.53 25.65 27.24
N ASP A 524 21.52 25.89 25.93
CA ASP A 524 21.77 27.15 25.21
C ASP A 524 20.53 27.67 24.48
N GLY A 525 19.36 27.04 24.66
CA GLY A 525 18.10 27.51 24.08
C GLY A 525 17.79 26.98 22.67
N LYS A 526 18.65 26.14 22.05
CA LYS A 526 18.38 25.49 20.75
C LYS A 526 17.03 24.80 20.68
N GLY A 527 16.75 23.97 21.68
CA GLY A 527 15.49 23.25 21.79
C GLY A 527 14.29 24.19 21.93
N THR A 528 14.46 25.32 22.62
CA THR A 528 13.41 26.33 22.79
C THR A 528 13.07 27.01 21.46
N ILE A 529 14.08 27.40 20.66
CA ILE A 529 13.87 27.97 19.31
C ILE A 529 13.07 27.00 18.44
N LEU A 530 13.48 25.74 18.39
CA LEU A 530 12.80 24.73 17.56
C LEU A 530 11.40 24.40 18.08
N LYS A 531 11.17 24.41 19.41
CA LYS A 531 9.83 24.20 19.99
C LYS A 531 8.88 25.35 19.66
N ILE A 532 9.34 26.61 19.76
CA ILE A 532 8.53 27.77 19.38
C ILE A 532 8.20 27.71 17.89
N LEU A 533 9.17 27.42 17.03
CA LEU A 533 8.93 27.28 15.60
C LEU A 533 7.91 26.17 15.27
N GLN A 534 8.02 25.02 15.93
CA GLN A 534 7.04 23.93 15.78
C GLN A 534 5.63 24.37 16.22
N SER A 535 5.52 25.10 17.33
CA SER A 535 4.23 25.60 17.83
C SER A 535 3.58 26.63 16.90
N LEU A 536 4.37 27.47 16.22
CA LEU A 536 3.88 28.41 15.21
C LEU A 536 3.28 27.70 13.99
N LEU A 537 3.85 26.55 13.60
CA LEU A 537 3.42 25.79 12.43
C LEU A 537 2.29 24.79 12.74
N GLY A 538 2.12 24.41 14.00
CA GLY A 538 1.14 23.42 14.43
C GLY A 538 1.55 21.99 14.08
N GLU A 539 1.16 21.02 14.91
CA GLU A 539 1.62 19.63 14.85
C GLU A 539 1.37 18.95 13.49
N ILE A 540 0.25 19.29 12.83
CA ILE A 540 -0.10 18.75 11.51
C ILE A 540 0.96 19.06 10.44
N ASN A 541 1.72 20.15 10.59
CA ASN A 541 2.75 20.59 9.65
C ASN A 541 4.17 20.15 10.04
N ILE A 542 4.32 19.42 11.14
CA ILE A 542 5.62 18.99 11.68
C ILE A 542 5.85 17.50 11.44
N SER A 543 7.12 17.15 11.20
CA SER A 543 7.67 15.80 11.34
C SER A 543 8.97 15.82 12.13
N ASN A 544 9.32 14.67 12.73
CA ASN A 544 10.55 14.52 13.52
C ASN A 544 11.42 13.38 13.00
N VAL A 545 11.61 13.34 11.67
CA VAL A 545 12.46 12.33 11.03
C VAL A 545 13.92 12.69 11.23
N THR A 546 14.71 11.78 11.79
CA THR A 546 16.16 11.95 11.93
C THR A 546 16.84 12.07 10.56
N LEU A 547 18.09 12.54 10.54
CA LEU A 547 18.86 12.63 9.30
C LEU A 547 19.04 11.24 8.64
N SER A 548 19.25 10.20 9.44
CA SER A 548 19.27 8.80 8.97
C SER A 548 17.93 8.34 8.43
N GLY A 549 16.83 8.66 9.11
CA GLY A 549 15.48 8.32 8.67
C GLY A 549 15.10 8.99 7.35
N ILE A 550 15.59 10.21 7.08
CA ILE A 550 15.36 10.87 5.80
C ILE A 550 15.97 10.08 4.63
N LEU A 551 17.10 9.40 4.85
CA LEU A 551 17.74 8.56 3.83
C LEU A 551 16.97 7.26 3.59
N ASP A 552 16.26 6.75 4.60
CA ASP A 552 15.41 5.57 4.49
C ASP A 552 14.05 5.89 3.82
N GLN A 553 13.75 5.23 2.71
CA GLN A 553 12.49 5.40 1.95
C GLN A 553 11.22 5.16 2.80
N PHE A 554 11.29 4.36 3.86
CA PHE A 554 10.13 4.03 4.71
C PHE A 554 9.87 5.08 5.80
N HIS A 555 10.90 5.84 6.19
CA HIS A 555 10.76 6.94 7.14
C HIS A 555 10.61 8.29 6.42
N ARG A 556 11.24 8.46 5.25
CA ARG A 556 11.10 9.63 4.38
C ARG A 556 9.65 9.94 4.01
N VAL A 557 8.77 8.95 3.94
CA VAL A 557 7.34 9.21 3.68
C VAL A 557 6.70 10.16 4.72
N MET A 558 7.25 10.23 5.94
CA MET A 558 6.71 11.06 7.03
C MET A 558 6.95 12.56 6.83
N ILE A 559 7.90 12.97 5.98
CA ILE A 559 8.12 14.39 5.65
C ILE A 559 7.17 14.90 4.55
N ARG A 560 6.34 14.02 3.98
CA ARG A 560 5.38 14.36 2.93
C ARG A 560 4.34 15.35 3.46
N ASP A 561 4.10 16.40 2.68
CA ASP A 561 3.11 17.46 2.96
C ASP A 561 3.35 18.24 4.27
N LYS A 562 4.54 18.10 4.89
CA LYS A 562 4.95 18.86 6.07
C LYS A 562 5.65 20.16 5.71
N LEU A 563 5.53 21.19 6.56
CA LEU A 563 6.24 22.46 6.38
C LEU A 563 7.63 22.45 7.02
N LEU A 564 7.83 21.67 8.09
CA LEU A 564 9.10 21.62 8.81
C LEU A 564 9.36 20.20 9.33
N ASN A 565 10.59 19.73 9.11
CA ASN A 565 11.12 18.57 9.79
C ASN A 565 12.15 18.99 10.83
N VAL A 566 11.96 18.58 12.09
CA VAL A 566 12.87 18.86 13.19
C VAL A 566 13.52 17.57 13.69
N ALA A 567 14.84 17.50 13.64
CA ALA A 567 15.59 16.39 14.23
C ALA A 567 16.54 16.90 15.32
N THR A 568 16.38 16.33 16.51
CA THR A 568 17.34 16.42 17.60
C THR A 568 18.26 15.22 17.51
N GLU A 569 19.57 15.44 17.53
CA GLU A 569 20.63 14.42 17.33
C GLU A 569 20.95 14.16 15.85
N VAL A 570 22.13 14.60 15.45
CA VAL A 570 22.72 14.32 14.13
C VAL A 570 23.83 13.30 14.35
N ASP A 571 23.61 12.07 13.89
CA ASP A 571 24.62 11.01 13.92
C ASP A 571 25.87 11.41 13.11
N SER A 572 27.05 11.07 13.62
CA SER A 572 28.36 11.44 13.07
C SER A 572 28.76 10.75 11.75
N SER A 573 27.83 10.05 11.08
CA SER A 573 28.16 9.23 9.91
C SER A 573 27.29 9.45 8.67
N LEU A 574 26.42 10.45 8.66
CA LEU A 574 25.26 10.43 7.76
C LEU A 574 25.12 11.68 6.92
N LEU A 575 25.89 11.73 5.83
CA LEU A 575 25.44 12.39 4.60
C LEU A 575 25.98 11.64 3.38
N GLN A 576 25.15 10.77 2.81
CA GLN A 576 25.11 10.69 1.35
C GLN A 576 24.38 11.95 0.89
N SER A 577 25.13 12.87 0.28
CA SER A 577 24.64 14.23 0.09
C SER A 577 23.50 14.35 -0.90
N ASP A 578 23.34 13.41 -1.84
CA ASP A 578 22.44 13.58 -2.97
C ASP A 578 20.98 13.68 -2.52
N ILE A 579 20.49 12.76 -1.66
CA ILE A 579 19.11 12.80 -1.16
C ILE A 579 18.86 14.05 -0.31
N PHE A 580 19.80 14.42 0.55
CA PHE A 580 19.68 15.64 1.36
C PHE A 580 19.57 16.89 0.48
N LYS A 581 20.44 17.03 -0.53
CA LYS A 581 20.42 18.14 -1.48
C LYS A 581 19.09 18.18 -2.25
N THR A 582 18.60 17.03 -2.72
CA THR A 582 17.32 16.89 -3.42
C THR A 582 16.15 17.35 -2.54
N ILE A 583 16.10 16.93 -1.27
CA ILE A 583 15.02 17.33 -0.35
C ILE A 583 15.06 18.82 -0.03
N VAL A 584 16.24 19.37 0.29
CA VAL A 584 16.39 20.80 0.60
C VAL A 584 16.04 21.69 -0.60
N SER A 585 16.27 21.19 -1.82
CA SER A 585 15.93 21.91 -3.05
C SER A 585 14.45 21.74 -3.45
N GLY A 586 13.72 20.83 -2.81
CA GLY A 586 12.33 20.52 -3.17
C GLY A 586 12.20 19.77 -4.49
N GLU A 587 13.15 18.88 -4.80
CA GLU A 587 13.09 18.00 -5.96
C GLU A 587 12.30 16.71 -5.63
N PRO A 588 11.66 16.06 -6.61
CA PRO A 588 10.93 14.81 -6.39
C PRO A 588 11.80 13.72 -5.76
N VAL A 589 11.30 13.09 -4.70
CA VAL A 589 11.95 11.96 -4.03
C VAL A 589 11.05 10.74 -4.02
N THR A 590 11.67 9.56 -4.08
CA THR A 590 10.98 8.28 -3.91
C THR A 590 10.84 7.94 -2.43
N ALA A 591 9.67 7.44 -2.05
CA ALA A 591 9.39 6.85 -0.74
C ALA A 591 8.41 5.68 -0.87
N ALA A 592 8.28 4.87 0.19
CA ALA A 592 7.36 3.74 0.21
C ALA A 592 6.72 3.59 1.59
N TYR A 593 5.44 3.24 1.62
CA TYR A 593 4.86 2.70 2.86
C TYR A 593 5.30 1.24 3.01
N LYS A 594 5.48 0.76 4.25
CA LYS A 594 5.81 -0.65 4.49
C LYS A 594 4.77 -1.55 3.82
N HIS A 595 5.25 -2.54 3.06
CA HIS A 595 4.42 -3.49 2.31
C HIS A 595 3.53 -2.88 1.22
N ARG A 596 3.83 -1.66 0.73
CA ARG A 596 3.18 -1.04 -0.43
C ARG A 596 4.21 -0.64 -1.48
N ASP A 597 3.74 -0.38 -2.69
CA ASP A 597 4.59 0.08 -3.79
C ASP A 597 5.23 1.45 -3.48
N ALA A 598 6.41 1.65 -4.05
CA ALA A 598 7.09 2.93 -3.98
C ALA A 598 6.38 3.99 -4.83
N PHE A 599 6.43 5.23 -4.38
CA PHE A 599 5.85 6.38 -5.07
C PHE A 599 6.77 7.59 -4.94
N ASN A 600 6.56 8.58 -5.81
CA ASN A 600 7.31 9.83 -5.78
C ASN A 600 6.44 10.95 -5.19
N PHE A 601 7.06 11.81 -4.39
CA PHE A 601 6.44 13.07 -3.96
C PHE A 601 7.49 14.18 -3.95
N THR A 602 7.02 15.43 -3.99
CA THR A 602 7.88 16.61 -3.92
C THR A 602 7.83 17.15 -2.49
N PRO A 603 8.96 17.16 -1.75
CA PRO A 603 9.00 17.67 -0.40
C PRO A 603 8.92 19.20 -0.40
N VAL A 604 8.12 19.75 0.50
CA VAL A 604 8.01 21.20 0.76
C VAL A 604 8.51 21.58 2.15
N CYS A 605 8.93 20.60 2.94
CA CYS A 605 9.40 20.79 4.31
C CYS A 605 10.76 21.46 4.33
N LYS A 606 10.96 22.43 5.21
CA LYS A 606 12.30 22.92 5.56
C LYS A 606 12.89 21.96 6.58
N LEU A 607 14.22 21.79 6.56
CA LEU A 607 14.91 20.93 7.51
C LEU A 607 15.57 21.78 8.58
N ALA A 608 15.35 21.42 9.85
CA ALA A 608 16.00 22.04 10.99
C ALA A 608 16.58 21.00 11.94
N PHE A 609 17.83 21.18 12.32
CA PHE A 609 18.59 20.26 13.15
C PHE A 609 19.13 20.96 14.39
N SER A 610 19.13 20.25 15.51
CA SER A 610 19.85 20.66 16.72
C SER A 610 20.95 19.65 17.02
N ALA A 611 22.18 20.14 17.13
CA ALA A 611 23.36 19.33 17.42
C ALA A 611 24.20 19.93 18.56
N ASN A 612 24.77 19.07 19.40
CA ASN A 612 25.65 19.53 20.49
C ASN A 612 27.08 19.83 20.05
N LYS A 613 27.48 19.25 18.92
CA LYS A 613 28.78 19.42 18.27
C LYS A 613 28.53 19.55 16.77
N HIS A 614 29.50 20.08 16.04
CA HIS A 614 29.43 20.06 14.58
C HIS A 614 29.24 18.62 14.07
N PRO A 615 28.26 18.38 13.18
CA PRO A 615 28.08 17.07 12.59
C PRO A 615 29.27 16.71 11.69
N THR A 616 29.66 15.44 11.69
CA THR A 616 30.68 14.94 10.76
C THR A 616 30.03 14.56 9.43
N MET A 617 30.56 15.07 8.31
CA MET A 617 29.98 14.92 6.98
C MET A 617 31.04 14.40 6.00
N GLN A 618 30.63 13.49 5.10
CA GLN A 618 31.51 12.93 4.08
C GLN A 618 31.60 13.79 2.82
N ASP A 619 30.53 14.51 2.49
CA ASP A 619 30.53 15.43 1.35
C ASP A 619 31.07 16.80 1.79
N THR A 620 32.14 17.24 1.12
CA THR A 620 32.82 18.52 1.31
C THR A 620 32.60 19.48 0.14
N SER A 621 31.55 19.28 -0.65
CA SER A 621 31.24 20.11 -1.81
C SER A 621 30.58 21.45 -1.43
N GLU A 622 30.89 22.49 -2.19
CA GLU A 622 30.21 23.81 -2.09
C GLU A 622 28.70 23.70 -2.34
N GLY A 623 28.26 22.68 -3.08
CA GLY A 623 26.84 22.39 -3.28
C GLY A 623 26.12 22.03 -1.98
N LEU A 624 26.81 21.37 -1.04
CA LEU A 624 26.26 21.13 0.28
C LEU A 624 26.37 22.38 1.16
N TYR A 625 27.54 23.01 1.21
CA TYR A 625 27.78 24.16 2.10
C TYR A 625 26.83 25.32 1.85
N ARG A 626 26.52 25.64 0.58
CA ARG A 626 25.54 26.70 0.27
C ARG A 626 24.15 26.43 0.83
N ARG A 627 23.81 25.18 1.12
CA ARG A 627 22.51 24.78 1.66
C ARG A 627 22.44 24.80 3.18
N LEU A 628 23.58 24.95 3.85
CA LEU A 628 23.64 25.02 5.31
C LEU A 628 23.38 26.46 5.77
N LEU A 629 22.51 26.59 6.77
CA LEU A 629 22.36 27.77 7.59
C LEU A 629 22.82 27.38 9.00
N LEU A 630 24.13 27.53 9.24
CA LEU A 630 24.77 27.20 10.52
C LEU A 630 24.63 28.38 11.48
N ILE A 631 24.08 28.12 12.67
CA ILE A 631 23.97 29.11 13.75
C ILE A 631 24.55 28.50 15.02
N GLU A 632 25.65 29.06 15.47
CA GLU A 632 26.32 28.67 16.70
C GLU A 632 25.75 29.44 17.91
N MET A 633 25.56 28.74 19.02
CA MET A 633 24.95 29.26 20.24
C MET A 633 25.91 29.02 21.42
N ASP A 634 26.67 30.05 21.78
CA ASP A 634 27.82 29.91 22.68
C ASP A 634 27.47 30.04 24.17
N LYS A 635 26.29 30.57 24.52
CA LYS A 635 25.93 30.82 25.93
C LYS A 635 25.13 29.67 26.55
N LYS A 636 25.71 29.02 27.56
CA LYS A 636 25.00 28.08 28.43
C LYS A 636 24.21 28.83 29.50
N PHE A 637 22.88 28.77 29.44
CA PHE A 637 21.98 29.32 30.47
C PHE A 637 22.13 28.62 31.83
N VAL A 638 22.57 27.36 31.83
CA VAL A 638 22.69 26.51 33.02
C VAL A 638 23.88 26.90 33.90
N ALA A 639 24.99 27.37 33.31
CA ALA A 639 26.20 27.71 34.07
C ALA A 639 26.05 29.01 34.89
N SER A 640 25.11 29.89 34.52
CA SER A 640 24.84 31.17 35.17
C SER A 640 23.77 31.12 36.27
N GLY A 641 23.26 29.93 36.64
CA GLY A 641 22.16 29.80 37.63
C GLY A 641 20.82 30.40 37.16
N ARG A 642 20.68 30.67 35.86
CA ARG A 642 19.58 31.43 35.22
C ARG A 642 18.72 30.59 34.27
N ALA A 643 18.76 29.26 34.36
CA ALA A 643 17.90 28.41 33.53
C ALA A 643 16.43 28.62 33.95
N ASP A 644 15.75 29.53 33.26
CA ASP A 644 14.33 29.78 33.45
C ASP A 644 13.53 28.58 32.94
N LEU A 645 13.07 27.76 33.90
CA LEU A 645 12.30 26.54 33.62
C LEU A 645 11.00 26.82 32.87
N TYR A 646 10.48 28.05 32.95
CA TYR A 646 9.23 28.50 32.32
C TYR A 646 9.50 29.40 31.10
N LEU A 647 10.73 29.42 30.58
CA LEU A 647 11.10 30.26 29.43
C LEU A 647 10.19 30.00 28.22
N TYR A 648 9.92 28.72 27.91
CA TYR A 648 9.01 28.37 26.82
C TYR A 648 7.61 28.93 27.05
N ASP A 649 7.08 28.80 28.27
CA ASP A 649 5.73 29.26 28.62
C ASP A 649 5.60 30.79 28.54
N LYS A 650 6.69 31.52 28.80
CA LYS A 650 6.74 32.98 28.62
C LYS A 650 6.78 33.35 27.14
N LEU A 651 7.67 32.73 26.37
CA LEU A 651 7.85 33.03 24.96
C LEU A 651 6.62 32.67 24.12
N ILE A 652 5.93 31.59 24.46
CA ILE A 652 4.74 31.18 23.70
C ILE A 652 3.55 32.13 23.92
N GLN A 653 3.52 32.95 24.99
CA GLN A 653 2.52 34.02 25.10
C GLN A 653 2.70 35.08 23.99
N GLU A 654 3.91 35.25 23.47
CA GLU A 654 4.21 36.18 22.38
C GLU A 654 4.01 35.54 20.99
N LYS A 655 3.36 34.37 20.87
CA LYS A 655 3.23 33.58 19.63
C LYS A 655 2.82 34.41 18.41
N ALA A 656 1.82 35.28 18.55
CA ALA A 656 1.37 36.17 17.46
C ALA A 656 2.44 37.20 17.05
N GLY A 657 3.16 37.78 18.02
CA GLY A 657 4.27 38.71 17.76
C GLY A 657 5.46 38.00 17.12
N ILE A 658 5.79 36.78 17.55
CA ILE A 658 6.85 35.95 16.95
C ILE A 658 6.48 35.58 15.50
N PHE A 659 5.21 35.32 15.23
CA PHE A 659 4.72 35.09 13.86
C PHE A 659 4.90 36.32 12.97
N LEU A 660 4.50 37.51 13.42
CA LEU A 660 4.74 38.77 12.70
C LEU A 660 6.23 39.05 12.51
N TRP A 661 7.05 38.75 13.52
CA TRP A 661 8.51 38.80 13.42
C TRP A 661 9.03 37.88 12.31
N GLY A 662 8.54 36.64 12.21
CA GLY A 662 8.88 35.73 11.12
C GLY A 662 8.38 36.22 9.75
N LEU A 663 7.18 36.78 9.66
CA LEU A 663 6.65 37.37 8.42
C LEU A 663 7.51 38.53 7.92
N ARG A 664 8.01 39.38 8.83
CA ARG A 664 8.99 40.41 8.46
C ARG A 664 10.27 39.79 7.92
N GLY A 665 10.71 38.67 8.50
CA GLY A 665 11.80 37.85 7.96
C GLY A 665 11.55 37.36 6.54
N LEU A 666 10.33 36.89 6.24
CA LEU A 666 9.96 36.46 4.89
C LEU A 666 10.04 37.60 3.87
N GLN A 667 9.58 38.80 4.26
CA GLN A 667 9.71 39.99 3.42
C GLN A 667 11.19 40.33 3.13
N LEU A 668 12.03 40.30 4.17
CA LEU A 668 13.47 40.52 4.01
C LEU A 668 14.09 39.47 3.09
N LEU A 669 13.75 38.19 3.29
CA LEU A 669 14.24 37.08 2.47
C LEU A 669 13.92 37.27 0.98
N ARG A 670 12.69 37.70 0.66
CA ARG A 670 12.27 37.99 -0.72
C ARG A 670 13.05 39.16 -1.36
N GLN A 671 13.50 40.13 -0.55
CA GLN A 671 14.22 41.30 -1.04
C GLN A 671 15.71 41.03 -1.26
N GLU A 672 16.36 40.32 -0.33
CA GLU A 672 17.83 40.27 -0.29
C GLU A 672 18.43 38.86 -0.25
N GLY A 673 17.59 37.82 -0.17
CA GLY A 673 18.03 36.43 0.00
C GLY A 673 18.63 36.16 1.38
N PHE A 674 19.21 34.96 1.54
CA PHE A 674 20.08 34.67 2.68
C PHE A 674 21.46 35.27 2.46
N ARG A 675 22.06 35.83 3.51
CA ARG A 675 23.40 36.40 3.50
C ARG A 675 24.15 35.89 4.73
N ALA A 676 25.34 35.32 4.54
CA ALA A 676 26.14 34.91 5.68
C ALA A 676 26.68 36.16 6.40
N SER A 677 26.54 36.19 7.73
CA SER A 677 27.28 37.15 8.54
C SER A 677 28.74 36.70 8.69
N PRO A 678 29.67 37.60 9.05
CA PRO A 678 31.06 37.21 9.34
C PRO A 678 31.18 36.09 10.37
N PHE A 679 30.27 36.05 11.36
CA PHE A 679 30.23 34.99 12.38
C PHE A 679 29.77 33.65 11.80
N MET A 680 28.80 33.66 10.88
CA MET A 680 28.35 32.46 10.19
C MET A 680 29.40 31.92 9.22
N ASP A 681 30.13 32.79 8.52
CA ASP A 681 31.23 32.40 7.63
C ASP A 681 32.38 31.76 8.43
N ASP A 682 32.77 32.36 9.55
CA ASP A 682 33.78 31.80 10.46
C ASP A 682 33.33 30.44 11.05
N CYS A 683 32.06 30.30 11.43
CA CYS A 683 31.48 29.03 11.84
C CYS A 683 31.53 27.98 10.72
N LEU A 684 31.21 28.38 9.49
CA LEU A 684 31.28 27.53 8.31
C LEU A 684 32.71 27.12 7.97
N ASP A 685 33.68 28.02 8.10
CA ASP A 685 35.09 27.73 7.85
C ASP A 685 35.66 26.75 8.88
N ARG A 686 35.36 26.94 10.18
CA ARG A 686 35.65 25.93 11.22
C ARG A 686 35.02 24.59 10.86
N PHE A 687 33.77 24.60 10.43
CA PHE A 687 33.04 23.41 10.02
C PHE A 687 33.71 22.70 8.83
N LYS A 688 34.14 23.44 7.81
CA LYS A 688 34.89 22.92 6.64
C LYS A 688 36.20 22.26 7.08
N LEU A 689 36.95 22.89 8.00
CA LEU A 689 38.23 22.37 8.49
C LEU A 689 38.09 21.07 9.28
N LEU A 690 37.04 20.95 10.11
CA LEU A 690 36.77 19.73 10.87
C LEU A 690 36.43 18.54 9.96
N ASN A 691 35.78 18.81 8.83
CA ASN A 691 35.27 17.78 7.91
C ASN A 691 36.17 17.51 6.69
N ASN A 692 37.15 18.37 6.40
CA ASN A 692 38.08 18.21 5.30
C ASN A 692 39.54 18.11 5.81
N PRO A 693 40.04 16.89 6.08
CA PRO A 693 41.41 16.68 6.54
C PRO A 693 42.48 17.20 5.56
N VAL A 694 42.17 17.22 4.25
CA VAL A 694 43.10 17.74 3.23
C VAL A 694 43.18 19.26 3.32
N LEU A 695 42.04 19.95 3.47
CA LEU A 695 42.02 21.40 3.69
C LEU A 695 42.79 21.77 4.97
N SER A 696 42.57 21.04 6.07
CA SER A 696 43.28 21.26 7.31
C SER A 696 44.80 21.03 7.17
N PHE A 697 45.20 20.00 6.42
CA PHE A 697 46.61 19.76 6.09
C PHE A 697 47.21 20.89 5.26
N VAL A 698 46.50 21.37 4.24
CA VAL A 698 46.96 22.46 3.37
C VAL A 698 47.21 23.73 4.18
N GLN A 699 46.27 24.14 5.02
CA GLN A 699 46.40 25.38 5.80
C GLN A 699 47.58 25.36 6.79
N VAL A 700 47.96 24.19 7.30
CA VAL A 700 49.02 24.06 8.32
C VAL A 700 50.39 23.74 7.71
N HIS A 701 50.42 22.91 6.67
CA HIS A 701 51.66 22.30 6.18
C HIS A 701 52.03 22.65 4.75
N VAL A 702 51.19 23.40 4.02
CA VAL A 702 51.46 23.78 2.63
C VAL A 702 51.54 25.29 2.53
N ALA A 703 52.66 25.79 2.03
CA ALA A 703 52.85 27.19 1.69
C ALA A 703 52.85 27.36 0.16
N GLU A 704 52.31 28.48 -0.32
CA GLU A 704 52.42 28.84 -1.74
C GLU A 704 53.87 29.24 -2.03
N ASP A 705 54.49 28.56 -2.99
CA ASP A 705 55.85 28.81 -3.43
C ASP A 705 55.90 28.72 -4.96
N PRO A 706 55.77 29.86 -5.68
CA PRO A 706 55.71 29.89 -7.13
C PRO A 706 56.89 29.22 -7.85
N GLN A 707 58.04 29.10 -7.18
CA GLN A 707 59.25 28.44 -7.71
C GLN A 707 59.49 27.06 -7.09
N GLY A 708 58.73 26.71 -6.05
CA GLY A 708 58.83 25.45 -5.33
C GLY A 708 58.36 24.27 -6.16
N TRP A 709 59.12 23.18 -6.09
CA TRP A 709 58.70 21.87 -6.60
C TRP A 709 58.89 20.82 -5.50
N ILE A 710 57.86 20.02 -5.27
CA ILE A 710 57.91 18.93 -4.30
C ILE A 710 57.34 17.62 -4.84
N CYS A 711 57.98 16.50 -4.48
CA CYS A 711 57.56 15.17 -4.87
C CYS A 711 56.15 14.84 -4.31
N ASN A 712 55.26 14.31 -5.16
CA ASN A 712 53.88 14.00 -4.76
C ASN A 712 53.82 12.99 -3.59
N MET A 713 54.72 12.01 -3.61
CA MET A 713 54.88 10.97 -2.60
C MET A 713 55.26 11.55 -1.23
N GLU A 714 56.02 12.64 -1.22
CA GLU A 714 56.48 13.31 -0.01
C GLU A 714 55.36 14.11 0.65
N VAL A 715 54.62 14.87 -0.16
CA VAL A 715 53.40 15.57 0.29
C VAL A 715 52.39 14.56 0.84
N TYR A 716 52.14 13.47 0.12
CA TYR A 716 51.20 12.43 0.57
C TYR A 716 51.67 11.74 1.86
N ARG A 717 52.97 11.48 2.01
CA ARG A 717 53.53 10.92 3.24
C ARG A 717 53.31 11.84 4.43
N LYS A 718 53.58 13.14 4.29
CA LYS A 718 53.36 14.14 5.36
C LYS A 718 51.87 14.25 5.69
N TYR A 719 50.98 14.22 4.68
CA TYR A 719 49.53 14.16 4.88
C TYR A 719 49.06 12.90 5.63
N ALA A 720 49.58 11.72 5.27
CA ALA A 720 49.23 10.47 5.94
C ALA A 720 49.67 10.48 7.42
N GLN A 721 50.85 11.04 7.69
CA GLN A 721 51.35 11.26 9.05
C GLN A 721 50.48 12.25 9.83
N PHE A 722 50.12 13.38 9.23
CA PHE A 722 49.19 14.35 9.79
C PHE A 722 47.84 13.72 10.15
N CYS A 723 47.26 12.94 9.25
CA CYS A 723 46.01 12.23 9.50
C CYS A 723 46.13 11.27 10.68
N THR A 724 47.23 10.53 10.75
CA THR A 724 47.50 9.59 11.85
C THR A 724 47.64 10.33 13.18
N LYS A 725 48.40 11.44 13.22
CA LYS A 725 48.63 12.26 14.41
C LYS A 725 47.32 12.90 14.95
N ARG A 726 46.41 13.28 14.05
CA ARG A 726 45.12 13.91 14.40
C ARG A 726 43.92 12.96 14.45
N GLY A 727 44.13 11.65 14.26
CA GLY A 727 43.06 10.66 14.30
C GLY A 727 42.11 10.66 13.08
N TYR A 728 42.51 11.28 11.98
CA TYR A 728 41.77 11.24 10.71
C TYR A 728 42.07 9.97 9.91
N LYS A 729 41.09 9.52 9.12
CA LYS A 729 41.32 8.49 8.09
C LYS A 729 41.85 9.14 6.82
N ALA A 730 43.09 8.81 6.44
CA ALA A 730 43.70 9.36 5.23
C ALA A 730 42.97 8.94 3.95
N LEU A 731 42.78 9.88 3.02
CA LEU A 731 42.35 9.57 1.65
C LEU A 731 43.45 8.81 0.91
N GLY A 732 43.10 7.97 -0.07
CA GLY A 732 44.07 7.36 -0.97
C GLY A 732 44.77 8.40 -1.86
N GLU A 733 46.02 8.16 -2.24
CA GLU A 733 46.92 9.11 -2.91
C GLU A 733 46.28 9.83 -4.12
N SER A 734 45.57 9.11 -4.99
CA SER A 734 44.93 9.72 -6.16
C SER A 734 43.79 10.68 -5.78
N ARG A 735 42.97 10.34 -4.77
CA ARG A 735 41.89 11.21 -4.28
C ARG A 735 42.47 12.39 -3.51
N PHE A 736 43.50 12.16 -2.70
CA PHE A 736 44.25 13.22 -2.04
C PHE A 736 44.77 14.25 -3.05
N GLY A 737 45.41 13.82 -4.14
CA GLY A 737 45.94 14.76 -5.14
C GLY A 737 44.86 15.57 -5.86
N ILE A 738 43.67 15.01 -6.07
CA ILE A 738 42.52 15.76 -6.61
C ILE A 738 42.05 16.81 -5.61
N GLU A 739 41.89 16.44 -4.35
CA GLU A 739 41.38 17.32 -3.30
C GLU A 739 42.39 18.42 -2.95
N LEU A 740 43.69 18.09 -2.91
CA LEU A 740 44.78 19.03 -2.68
C LEU A 740 44.72 20.21 -3.65
N ARG A 741 44.54 19.92 -4.95
CA ARG A 741 44.45 20.97 -5.99
C ARG A 741 43.16 21.79 -5.91
N LYS A 742 42.09 21.27 -5.30
CA LYS A 742 40.89 22.08 -5.02
C LYS A 742 41.14 23.03 -3.86
N CYS A 743 41.75 22.55 -2.78
CA CYS A 743 42.07 23.35 -1.60
C CYS A 743 43.21 24.34 -1.84
N CYS A 744 44.12 24.05 -2.77
CA CYS A 744 45.28 24.84 -3.11
C CYS A 744 45.42 24.94 -4.65
N PRO A 745 44.74 25.91 -5.30
CA PRO A 745 44.76 26.06 -6.76
C PRO A 745 46.14 26.39 -7.35
N SER A 746 47.06 26.89 -6.53
CA SER A 746 48.46 27.15 -6.89
C SER A 746 49.25 25.86 -7.12
N ALA A 747 48.84 24.72 -6.55
CA ALA A 747 49.48 23.43 -6.74
C ALA A 747 49.22 22.84 -8.14
N ARG A 748 50.25 22.85 -9.01
CA ARG A 748 50.17 22.31 -10.38
C ARG A 748 50.97 21.02 -10.50
N THR A 749 50.41 20.00 -11.14
CA THR A 749 51.11 18.73 -11.32
C THR A 749 52.15 18.84 -12.43
N LYS A 750 53.42 18.57 -12.10
CA LYS A 750 54.56 18.67 -13.03
C LYS A 750 55.58 17.56 -12.79
N ARG A 751 56.19 17.06 -13.86
CA ARG A 751 57.32 16.11 -13.78
C ARG A 751 58.61 16.88 -13.49
N ALA A 752 59.46 16.29 -12.65
CA ALA A 752 60.80 16.83 -12.38
C ALA A 752 61.59 17.04 -13.68
N THR A 753 62.21 18.21 -13.82
CA THR A 753 63.05 18.59 -14.97
C THR A 753 64.49 18.06 -14.85
N THR A 754 64.94 17.72 -13.64
CA THR A 754 66.30 17.21 -13.35
C THR A 754 66.24 16.01 -12.40
N GLY A 755 66.98 14.93 -12.72
CA GLY A 755 67.02 13.69 -11.92
C GLY A 755 66.02 12.61 -12.35
N ALA A 756 65.71 11.66 -11.45
CA ALA A 756 64.71 10.61 -11.71
C ALA A 756 63.35 11.26 -12.02
N ARG A 757 62.73 10.91 -13.18
CA ARG A 757 61.49 11.48 -13.74
C ARG A 757 60.23 11.25 -12.87
N ARG A 758 60.23 11.78 -11.65
CA ARG A 758 59.15 11.66 -10.66
C ARG A 758 58.10 12.74 -10.88
N TRP A 759 56.86 12.41 -10.52
CA TRP A 759 55.75 13.37 -10.49
C TRP A 759 55.78 14.17 -9.18
N GLY A 760 55.40 15.44 -9.27
CA GLY A 760 55.36 16.34 -8.12
C GLY A 760 54.38 17.48 -8.34
N TYR A 761 54.33 18.37 -7.35
CA TYR A 761 53.56 19.60 -7.38
C TYR A 761 54.53 20.78 -7.49
N GLU A 762 54.28 21.65 -8.47
CA GLU A 762 54.91 22.97 -8.61
C GLU A 762 53.98 24.03 -8.02
N GLY A 763 54.53 25.12 -7.49
CA GLY A 763 53.75 26.23 -6.92
C GLY A 763 53.50 26.12 -5.42
N ILE A 764 54.00 25.05 -4.78
CA ILE A 764 53.85 24.79 -3.35
C ILE A 764 55.12 24.19 -2.74
N SER A 765 55.31 24.43 -1.45
CA SER A 765 56.32 23.79 -0.61
C SER A 765 55.70 23.30 0.70
N LEU A 766 56.39 22.39 1.40
CA LEU A 766 55.96 21.95 2.73
C LEU A 766 56.64 22.80 3.80
N VAL A 767 55.83 23.29 4.73
CA VAL A 767 56.31 23.92 5.97
C VAL A 767 56.37 22.89 7.08
N ASP A 768 57.42 22.93 7.88
CA ASP A 768 57.54 22.13 9.10
C ASP A 768 56.71 22.76 10.22
N ASP A 769 56.22 21.93 11.14
CA ASP A 769 55.47 22.38 12.32
C ASP A 769 56.30 23.48 13.02
N TYR A 770 55.80 24.72 13.03
CA TYR A 770 56.23 25.65 14.09
C TYR A 770 55.87 24.95 15.40
N GLY A 771 56.89 24.66 16.21
CA GLY A 771 56.74 23.93 17.47
C GLY A 771 55.64 24.50 18.36
N ASP A 772 55.07 23.59 19.15
CA ASP A 772 54.00 23.79 20.13
C ASP A 772 53.97 25.14 20.87
#